data_AF-A0A1N6NL85-F1
#
_entry.id   AF-A0A1N6NL85-F1
#
_cell.length_a   1.000
_cell.length_b   1.000
_cell.length_c   1.000
_cell.angle_alpha   90.00
_cell.angle_beta   90.00
_cell.angle_gamma   90.00
#
_symmetry.space_group_name_H-M   'P 1'
#
loop_
_entity.id
_entity.type
_entity.pdbx_description
1 polymer ?
#
loop_
_entity_poly.entity_id
_entity_poly.type
_entity_poly.pdbx_seq_one_letter_code
_entity_poly.pdbx_strand_id
1 'polypeptide(L)'
;MSLLIRRLIYLAMGVLAGVALWPLVELMLLLQRFFPAYLVFSIASGLLFGAVMGAFFGMIDGIVAARLRRIMTGAGLGGAIGAVGGALGFVLGQGVLFFLSDPGRGGLIVSRLAGWSLLGVCVGASEGIRRRSWLRTGMGVSGGILGGLLGGIALEFLARPLGFVLYGFLVAGFYSLIEGRQSRGVFRLLNGQNKGKEFILNQRRLGIGSWSGSDILLQGYSGTAPRHAELRQKGGDLYLKALVPPEEGTTKRNDRPLDQETSPVLLKFDDVLQIGSAKFLFRPLAMVLVVLATLAMPQEGAAWNLRLGQVNTSRLLGRQTVDLYLGITDHEGSPLEGVALEDLRVLESADGKNFTARPLLSLEERAGEREGIRVLLLVDNSGSMYPARMPGVKAAVRQFLQDLDPSRDRVGLATFNTHYQLLTAPTESFATVELLLETISRPKPDEAFTELYRAISLAAEDLAGVEGRRAVLILTDGENYPFAVHRGDPHPLYGMETVSAGEARDALLRRGVGAFGINFAGGTDPLFEEIVLPNGGVIFDAADGIELGQVYGEIRRGMLQEYRLRYRAGTIPSQKRYLRIEVDAPEGTVSREGAYFAGTLFGLPREDWSPLTLLLFPGALAAAALLGRLRFLNRRKSPNLEILGLRGGATRVLDLSGQETVIGASADADLTMTSSPDMRDRHATIVRDEKRGISTVVSAQEILVNNQRTTRRVLEPGDVIQLPGATLVFDDPREGRGDEGKKGGGPEAAPKKPST
;
A
#
# COMPACT_ATOMS: atom_id res chain seq x y z
N MET A 1 -20.40 -16.97 20.06
CA MET A 1 -19.69 -15.67 20.09
C MET A 1 -20.13 -14.85 18.88
N SER A 2 -20.40 -13.55 19.02
CA SER A 2 -20.91 -12.73 17.90
C SER A 2 -19.82 -12.35 16.89
N LEU A 3 -20.21 -12.04 15.65
CA LEU A 3 -19.29 -11.54 14.62
C LEU A 3 -18.63 -10.21 15.03
N LEU A 4 -19.32 -9.37 15.80
CA LEU A 4 -18.78 -8.12 16.35
C LEU A 4 -17.61 -8.39 17.31
N ILE A 5 -17.77 -9.31 18.27
CA ILE A 5 -16.68 -9.71 19.18
C ILE A 5 -15.51 -10.31 18.38
N ARG A 6 -15.80 -11.11 17.35
CA ARG A 6 -14.74 -11.66 16.48
C ARG A 6 -13.95 -10.55 15.79
N ARG A 7 -14.61 -9.56 15.18
CA ARG A 7 -13.94 -8.41 14.53
C ARG A 7 -13.14 -7.55 15.53
N LEU A 8 -13.66 -7.33 16.73
CA LEU A 8 -12.94 -6.61 17.79
C LEU A 8 -11.64 -7.33 18.20
N ILE A 9 -11.61 -8.67 18.24
CA ILE A 9 -10.38 -9.44 18.48
C ILE A 9 -9.37 -9.25 17.33
N TYR A 10 -9.81 -9.23 16.07
CA TYR A 10 -8.92 -8.92 14.94
C TYR A 10 -8.29 -7.52 15.11
N LEU A 11 -9.11 -6.49 15.31
CA LEU A 11 -8.65 -5.10 15.48
C LEU A 11 -7.68 -4.95 16.67
N ALA A 12 -8.01 -5.54 17.82
CA ALA A 12 -7.16 -5.50 19.02
C ALA A 12 -5.80 -6.17 18.77
N MET A 13 -5.76 -7.31 18.08
CA MET A 13 -4.50 -7.98 17.76
C MET A 13 -3.67 -7.21 16.72
N GLY A 14 -4.31 -6.45 15.82
CA GLY A 14 -3.63 -5.49 14.95
C GLY A 14 -2.98 -4.33 15.71
N VAL A 15 -3.72 -3.71 16.64
CA VAL A 15 -3.18 -2.65 17.52
C VAL A 15 -2.00 -3.18 18.34
N LEU A 16 -2.14 -4.35 18.96
CA LEU A 16 -1.07 -4.96 19.76
C LEU A 16 0.17 -5.31 18.92
N ALA A 17 0.00 -5.74 17.66
CA ALA A 17 1.12 -5.95 16.75
C ALA A 17 1.88 -4.65 16.46
N GLY A 18 1.17 -3.53 16.23
CA GLY A 18 1.76 -2.21 16.03
C GLY A 18 2.52 -1.70 17.26
N VAL A 19 1.93 -1.83 18.46
CA VAL A 19 2.57 -1.51 19.75
C VAL A 19 3.84 -2.35 19.98
N ALA A 20 3.78 -3.64 19.67
CA ALA A 20 4.90 -4.57 19.81
C ALA A 20 6.04 -4.29 18.83
N LEU A 21 5.71 -3.87 17.61
CA LEU A 21 6.65 -3.70 16.50
C LEU A 21 7.46 -2.41 16.57
N TRP A 22 6.83 -1.26 16.88
CA TRP A 22 7.48 0.06 16.85
C TRP A 22 8.84 0.12 17.58
N PRO A 23 8.98 -0.26 18.86
CA PRO A 23 10.24 -0.11 19.58
C PRO A 23 11.33 -1.06 19.06
N LEU A 24 10.95 -2.18 18.44
CA LEU A 24 11.89 -3.08 17.77
C LEU A 24 12.39 -2.50 16.44
N VAL A 25 11.57 -1.73 15.73
CA VAL A 25 11.98 -1.00 14.51
C VAL A 25 12.92 0.15 14.84
N GLU A 26 12.67 0.92 15.91
CA GLU A 26 13.61 1.98 16.35
C GLU A 26 14.97 1.37 16.77
N LEU A 27 14.96 0.26 17.51
CA LEU A 27 16.19 -0.48 17.84
C LEU A 27 16.91 -0.98 16.56
N MET A 28 16.18 -1.50 15.57
CA MET A 28 16.74 -1.92 14.28
C MET A 28 17.37 -0.74 13.52
N LEU A 29 16.74 0.43 13.52
CA LEU A 29 17.28 1.66 12.92
C LEU A 29 18.54 2.18 13.63
N LEU A 30 18.58 2.14 14.97
CA LEU A 30 19.78 2.49 15.75
C LEU A 30 20.95 1.54 15.48
N LEU A 31 20.64 0.24 15.33
CA LEU A 31 21.62 -0.80 15.00
C LEU A 31 22.03 -0.86 13.52
N GLN A 32 21.33 -0.14 12.62
CA GLN A 32 21.56 -0.16 11.17
C GLN A 32 23.05 0.01 10.80
N ARG A 33 23.78 0.88 11.52
CA ARG A 33 25.22 1.15 11.33
C ARG A 33 26.14 -0.07 11.47
N PHE A 34 25.69 -1.11 12.17
CA PHE A 34 26.46 -2.34 12.42
C PHE A 34 26.17 -3.43 11.38
N PHE A 35 25.19 -3.24 10.49
CA PHE A 35 24.92 -4.20 9.42
C PHE A 35 25.97 -4.09 8.31
N PRO A 36 26.49 -5.21 7.78
CA PRO A 36 27.55 -5.20 6.77
C PRO A 36 27.07 -4.75 5.38
N ALA A 37 25.77 -4.76 5.12
CA ALA A 37 25.16 -4.30 3.88
C ALA A 37 23.67 -3.93 4.04
N TYR A 38 23.17 -3.02 3.19
CA TYR A 38 21.76 -2.62 3.12
C TYR A 38 20.84 -3.80 2.79
N LEU A 39 21.26 -4.79 1.98
CA LEU A 39 20.48 -6.01 1.75
C LEU A 39 20.29 -6.82 3.05
N VAL A 40 21.35 -7.00 3.85
CA VAL A 40 21.28 -7.77 5.10
C VAL A 40 20.41 -7.03 6.14
N PHE A 41 20.54 -5.71 6.22
CA PHE A 41 19.65 -4.86 7.02
C PHE A 41 18.18 -4.96 6.55
N SER A 42 17.94 -4.97 5.23
CA SER A 42 16.60 -5.05 4.64
C SER A 42 15.94 -6.41 4.91
N ILE A 43 16.71 -7.50 4.78
CA ILE A 43 16.27 -8.85 5.14
C ILE A 43 15.97 -8.93 6.63
N ALA A 44 16.85 -8.45 7.51
CA ALA A 44 16.63 -8.47 8.96
C ALA A 44 15.43 -7.62 9.40
N SER A 45 15.26 -6.43 8.82
CA SER A 45 14.12 -5.54 9.03
C SER A 45 12.80 -6.19 8.60
N GLY A 46 12.78 -6.82 7.42
CA GLY A 46 11.61 -7.54 6.93
C GLY A 46 11.30 -8.82 7.70
N LEU A 47 12.32 -9.61 8.09
CA LEU A 47 12.18 -10.78 8.97
C LEU A 47 11.53 -10.37 10.30
N LEU A 48 12.04 -9.31 10.94
CA LEU A 48 11.49 -8.76 12.19
C LEU A 48 10.04 -8.32 12.02
N PHE A 49 9.76 -7.46 11.04
CA PHE A 49 8.44 -6.93 10.76
C PHE A 49 7.42 -8.05 10.51
N GLY A 50 7.78 -8.98 9.62
CA GLY A 50 6.96 -10.11 9.26
C GLY A 50 6.74 -11.10 10.41
N ALA A 51 7.76 -11.34 11.23
CA ALA A 51 7.65 -12.22 12.40
C ALA A 51 6.65 -11.68 13.43
N VAL A 52 6.72 -10.39 13.76
CA VAL A 52 5.79 -9.78 14.72
C VAL A 52 4.37 -9.76 14.17
N MET A 53 4.15 -9.19 12.97
CA MET A 53 2.82 -9.11 12.37
C MET A 53 2.18 -10.49 12.16
N GLY A 54 2.97 -11.45 11.64
CA GLY A 54 2.54 -12.82 11.42
C GLY A 54 2.21 -13.57 12.72
N ALA A 55 2.98 -13.36 13.79
CA ALA A 55 2.70 -13.99 15.09
C ALA A 55 1.40 -13.47 15.71
N PHE A 56 1.19 -12.15 15.74
CA PHE A 56 -0.03 -11.55 16.30
C PHE A 56 -1.28 -11.93 15.51
N PHE A 57 -1.24 -12.00 14.17
CA PHE A 57 -2.37 -12.50 13.38
C PHE A 57 -2.57 -14.02 13.52
N GLY A 58 -1.49 -14.80 13.58
CA GLY A 58 -1.54 -16.25 13.80
C GLY A 58 -2.21 -16.63 15.13
N MET A 59 -2.04 -15.83 16.18
CA MET A 59 -2.69 -16.04 17.49
C MET A 59 -4.23 -15.94 17.47
N ILE A 60 -4.83 -15.19 16.54
CA ILE A 60 -6.27 -14.85 16.55
C ILE A 60 -7.15 -16.11 16.54
N ASP A 61 -6.80 -17.10 15.71
CA ASP A 61 -7.49 -18.39 15.61
C ASP A 61 -7.49 -19.17 16.95
N GLY A 62 -6.47 -18.97 17.79
CA GLY A 62 -6.36 -19.56 19.11
C GLY A 62 -7.12 -18.79 20.20
N ILE A 63 -7.13 -17.46 20.11
CA ILE A 63 -7.87 -16.56 21.02
C ILE A 63 -9.38 -16.76 20.83
N VAL A 64 -9.85 -16.73 19.57
CA VAL A 64 -11.26 -16.99 19.21
C VAL A 64 -11.72 -18.40 19.64
N ALA A 65 -10.81 -19.36 19.70
CA ALA A 65 -11.08 -20.72 20.17
C ALA A 65 -10.83 -20.94 21.67
N ALA A 66 -10.36 -19.92 22.42
CA ALA A 66 -9.93 -20.00 23.82
C ALA A 66 -8.96 -21.17 24.13
N ARG A 67 -8.04 -21.49 23.20
CA ARG A 67 -7.12 -22.65 23.30
C ARG A 67 -5.65 -22.22 23.22
N LEU A 68 -4.97 -22.17 24.37
CA LEU A 68 -3.57 -21.73 24.49
C LEU A 68 -2.61 -22.46 23.52
N ARG A 69 -2.71 -23.79 23.36
CA ARG A 69 -1.88 -24.53 22.39
C ARG A 69 -2.07 -24.04 20.95
N ARG A 70 -3.28 -23.61 20.57
CA ARG A 70 -3.59 -23.04 19.24
C ARG A 70 -3.12 -21.58 19.12
N ILE A 71 -3.08 -20.82 20.23
CA ILE A 71 -2.45 -19.49 20.27
C ILE A 71 -0.95 -19.64 19.98
N MET A 72 -0.25 -20.54 20.68
CA MET A 72 1.19 -20.74 20.53
C MET A 72 1.58 -21.31 19.16
N THR A 73 0.90 -22.36 18.66
CA THR A 73 1.21 -22.88 17.31
C THR A 73 0.79 -21.90 16.21
N GLY A 74 -0.26 -21.12 16.43
CA GLY A 74 -0.65 -19.99 15.58
C GLY A 74 0.43 -18.92 15.51
N ALA A 75 0.95 -18.48 16.65
CA ALA A 75 2.04 -17.51 16.76
C ALA A 75 3.31 -18.00 16.06
N GLY A 76 3.75 -19.24 16.32
CA GLY A 76 4.97 -19.80 15.73
C GLY A 76 4.88 -19.96 14.21
N LEU A 77 3.82 -20.58 13.69
CA LEU A 77 3.64 -20.76 12.24
C LEU A 77 3.34 -19.45 11.52
N GLY A 78 2.55 -18.57 12.14
CA GLY A 78 2.26 -17.24 11.64
C GLY A 78 3.52 -16.38 11.57
N GLY A 79 4.32 -16.37 12.64
CA GLY A 79 5.60 -15.65 12.69
C GLY A 79 6.62 -16.17 11.69
N ALA A 80 6.77 -17.50 11.55
CA ALA A 80 7.72 -18.08 10.60
C ALA A 80 7.38 -17.74 9.12
N ILE A 81 6.13 -17.93 8.70
CA ILE A 81 5.70 -17.64 7.32
C ILE A 81 5.61 -16.12 7.11
N GLY A 82 5.18 -15.38 8.12
CA GLY A 82 5.17 -13.92 8.14
C GLY A 82 6.56 -13.33 7.95
N ALA A 83 7.58 -13.85 8.64
CA ALA A 83 8.98 -13.41 8.53
C ALA A 83 9.50 -13.52 7.09
N VAL A 84 9.26 -14.65 6.42
CA VAL A 84 9.63 -14.85 5.01
C VAL A 84 8.91 -13.85 4.10
N GLY A 85 7.60 -13.64 4.31
CA GLY A 85 6.82 -12.64 3.58
C GLY A 85 7.31 -11.21 3.81
N GLY A 86 7.64 -10.86 5.06
CA GLY A 86 8.18 -9.55 5.42
C GLY A 86 9.58 -9.31 4.87
N ALA A 87 10.46 -10.31 4.88
CA ALA A 87 11.80 -10.23 4.29
C ALA A 87 11.74 -9.93 2.79
N LEU A 88 10.91 -10.68 2.05
CA LEU A 88 10.68 -10.44 0.63
C LEU A 88 10.05 -9.06 0.39
N GLY A 89 8.99 -8.73 1.11
CA GLY A 89 8.27 -7.46 0.95
C GLY A 89 9.11 -6.23 1.27
N PHE A 90 10.00 -6.30 2.27
CA PHE A 90 10.88 -5.20 2.63
C PHE A 90 12.01 -5.03 1.63
N VAL A 91 12.65 -6.11 1.15
CA VAL A 91 13.69 -6.02 0.11
C VAL A 91 13.12 -5.45 -1.19
N LEU A 92 11.94 -5.91 -1.61
CA LEU A 92 11.25 -5.36 -2.78
C LEU A 92 10.83 -3.89 -2.57
N GLY A 93 10.30 -3.55 -1.39
CA GLY A 93 9.91 -2.17 -1.06
C GLY A 93 11.10 -1.20 -0.96
N GLN A 94 12.26 -1.67 -0.50
CA GLN A 94 13.50 -0.90 -0.48
C GLN A 94 14.11 -0.75 -1.90
N GLY A 95 13.96 -1.76 -2.76
CA GLY A 95 14.29 -1.66 -4.19
C GLY A 95 13.43 -0.64 -4.92
N VAL A 96 12.11 -0.67 -4.67
CA VAL A 96 11.15 0.35 -5.13
C VAL A 96 11.55 1.76 -4.66
N LEU A 97 11.95 1.91 -3.39
CA LEU A 97 12.40 3.19 -2.85
C LEU A 97 13.65 3.74 -3.56
N PHE A 98 14.61 2.88 -3.92
CA PHE A 98 15.81 3.31 -4.65
C PHE A 98 15.60 3.51 -6.16
N PHE A 99 14.59 2.87 -6.77
CA PHE A 99 14.32 2.99 -8.21
C PHE A 99 13.33 4.11 -8.56
N LEU A 100 12.32 4.37 -7.71
CA LEU A 100 11.20 5.29 -7.98
C LEU A 100 11.24 6.59 -7.15
N SER A 101 12.34 6.91 -6.45
CA SER A 101 12.43 8.16 -5.70
C SER A 101 12.68 9.37 -6.61
N ASP A 102 11.61 9.92 -7.15
CA ASP A 102 11.54 11.23 -7.80
C ASP A 102 11.83 12.38 -6.79
N PRO A 103 12.36 13.56 -7.20
CA PRO A 103 13.10 14.43 -6.29
C PRO A 103 12.25 15.39 -5.47
N GLY A 104 11.07 15.78 -6.00
CA GLY A 104 10.11 16.57 -5.25
C GLY A 104 9.63 15.80 -4.02
N ARG A 105 9.14 16.50 -2.98
CA ARG A 105 8.66 15.82 -1.76
C ARG A 105 7.54 14.79 -2.06
N GLY A 106 6.77 14.99 -3.12
CA GLY A 106 5.79 14.00 -3.60
C GLY A 106 6.43 12.67 -3.99
N GLY A 107 7.54 12.67 -4.73
CA GLY A 107 8.23 11.47 -5.22
C GLY A 107 8.77 10.57 -4.11
N LEU A 108 9.39 11.17 -3.09
CA LEU A 108 9.86 10.41 -1.91
C LEU A 108 8.70 9.81 -1.10
N ILE A 109 7.57 10.51 -1.00
CA ILE A 109 6.37 9.99 -0.34
C ILE A 109 5.76 8.84 -1.17
N VAL A 110 5.54 9.03 -2.47
CA VAL A 110 4.97 8.02 -3.38
C VAL A 110 5.81 6.73 -3.39
N SER A 111 7.13 6.84 -3.49
CA SER A 111 8.04 5.68 -3.48
C SER A 111 8.04 4.94 -2.13
N ARG A 112 7.97 5.65 -0.99
CA ARG A 112 7.73 5.02 0.32
C ARG A 112 6.35 4.36 0.40
N LEU A 113 5.28 5.01 -0.04
CA LEU A 113 3.92 4.46 0.00
C LEU A 113 3.81 3.19 -0.87
N ALA A 114 4.48 3.16 -2.02
CA ALA A 114 4.59 1.96 -2.85
C ALA A 114 5.36 0.84 -2.12
N GLY A 115 6.49 1.16 -1.46
CA GLY A 115 7.24 0.21 -0.66
C GLY A 115 6.45 -0.37 0.54
N TRP A 116 5.71 0.47 1.27
CA TRP A 116 4.82 0.06 2.36
C TRP A 116 3.64 -0.79 1.87
N SER A 117 3.08 -0.45 0.70
CA SER A 117 2.04 -1.26 0.05
C SER A 117 2.57 -2.64 -0.34
N LEU A 118 3.80 -2.73 -0.86
CA LEU A 118 4.43 -3.99 -1.29
C LEU A 118 4.85 -4.88 -0.11
N LEU A 119 5.36 -4.29 0.98
CA LEU A 119 5.54 -4.96 2.26
C LEU A 119 4.21 -5.50 2.81
N GLY A 120 3.16 -4.66 2.77
CA GLY A 120 1.80 -5.02 3.15
C GLY A 120 1.25 -6.19 2.33
N VAL A 121 1.44 -6.21 1.01
CA VAL A 121 1.08 -7.32 0.10
C VAL A 121 1.71 -8.64 0.56
N CYS A 122 3.03 -8.67 0.77
CA CYS A 122 3.73 -9.91 1.08
C CYS A 122 3.40 -10.44 2.49
N VAL A 123 3.24 -9.56 3.48
CA VAL A 123 2.81 -9.93 4.83
C VAL A 123 1.33 -10.34 4.85
N GLY A 124 0.46 -9.66 4.10
CA GLY A 124 -0.95 -10.04 3.95
C GLY A 124 -1.15 -11.39 3.26
N ALA A 125 -0.37 -11.67 2.21
CA ALA A 125 -0.39 -12.96 1.51
C ALA A 125 0.03 -14.14 2.41
N SER A 126 0.95 -13.92 3.36
CA SER A 126 1.50 -14.94 4.26
C SER A 126 0.41 -15.70 5.04
N GLU A 127 -0.65 -15.01 5.48
CA GLU A 127 -1.77 -15.57 6.23
C GLU A 127 -2.69 -16.44 5.36
N GLY A 128 -2.84 -16.08 4.07
CA GLY A 128 -3.58 -16.90 3.11
C GLY A 128 -2.82 -18.16 2.70
N ILE A 129 -1.51 -18.03 2.51
CA ILE A 129 -0.56 -19.13 2.24
C ILE A 129 -0.53 -20.11 3.42
N ARG A 130 -0.42 -19.62 4.66
CA ARG A 130 -0.51 -20.43 5.89
C ARG A 130 -1.80 -21.27 5.96
N ARG A 131 -2.91 -20.74 5.45
CA ARG A 131 -4.21 -21.42 5.39
C ARG A 131 -4.44 -22.22 4.09
N ARG A 132 -3.45 -22.32 3.20
CA ARG A 132 -3.51 -23.01 1.89
C ARG A 132 -4.76 -22.63 1.06
N SER A 133 -5.17 -21.37 1.10
CA SER A 133 -6.45 -20.92 0.53
C SER A 133 -6.25 -19.72 -0.38
N TRP A 134 -6.34 -19.92 -1.70
CA TRP A 134 -6.11 -18.88 -2.71
C TRP A 134 -7.04 -17.67 -2.54
N LEU A 135 -8.30 -17.91 -2.16
CA LEU A 135 -9.26 -16.85 -1.82
C LEU A 135 -8.74 -15.99 -0.66
N ARG A 136 -8.26 -16.61 0.42
CA ARG A 136 -7.71 -15.89 1.59
C ARG A 136 -6.36 -15.24 1.28
N THR A 137 -5.57 -15.78 0.36
CA THR A 137 -4.36 -15.11 -0.14
C THR A 137 -4.72 -13.84 -0.88
N GLY A 138 -5.72 -13.87 -1.78
CA GLY A 138 -6.24 -12.66 -2.44
C GLY A 138 -6.80 -11.63 -1.45
N MET A 139 -7.59 -12.07 -0.46
CA MET A 139 -8.10 -11.21 0.62
C MET A 139 -6.97 -10.57 1.44
N GLY A 140 -5.94 -11.35 1.78
CA GLY A 140 -4.74 -10.90 2.47
C GLY A 140 -3.92 -9.90 1.66
N VAL A 141 -3.74 -10.15 0.36
CA VAL A 141 -3.11 -9.20 -0.58
C VAL A 141 -3.89 -7.89 -0.64
N SER A 142 -5.22 -7.91 -0.81
CA SER A 142 -6.02 -6.68 -0.85
C SER A 142 -6.01 -5.90 0.46
N GLY A 143 -6.09 -6.59 1.61
CA GLY A 143 -5.91 -5.95 2.93
C GLY A 143 -4.49 -5.44 3.17
N GLY A 144 -3.50 -6.11 2.57
CA GLY A 144 -2.10 -5.72 2.56
C GLY A 144 -1.83 -4.45 1.75
N ILE A 145 -2.41 -4.32 0.56
CA ILE A 145 -2.33 -3.07 -0.24
C ILE A 145 -2.95 -1.91 0.54
N LEU A 146 -4.20 -2.07 1.00
CA LEU A 146 -4.94 -0.97 1.63
C LEU A 146 -4.35 -0.59 2.99
N GLY A 147 -3.99 -1.56 3.83
CA GLY A 147 -3.34 -1.31 5.11
C GLY A 147 -1.89 -0.85 4.97
N GLY A 148 -1.18 -1.29 3.93
CA GLY A 148 0.17 -0.82 3.60
C GLY A 148 0.17 0.62 3.11
N LEU A 149 -0.76 0.98 2.21
CA LEU A 149 -0.92 2.36 1.71
C LEU A 149 -1.35 3.32 2.83
N LEU A 150 -2.46 3.02 3.51
CA LEU A 150 -3.02 3.91 4.54
C LEU A 150 -2.16 3.93 5.83
N GLY A 151 -1.52 2.80 6.15
CA GLY A 151 -0.52 2.74 7.22
C GLY A 151 0.79 3.43 6.86
N GLY A 152 1.19 3.43 5.58
CA GLY A 152 2.30 4.23 5.07
C GLY A 152 2.03 5.72 5.19
N ILE A 153 0.82 6.17 4.82
CA ILE A 153 0.35 7.55 5.05
C ILE A 153 0.42 7.89 6.54
N ALA A 154 -0.06 6.99 7.42
CA ALA A 154 0.04 7.17 8.86
C ALA A 154 1.48 7.25 9.40
N LEU A 155 2.45 6.58 8.76
CA LEU A 155 3.85 6.60 9.16
C LEU A 155 4.64 7.81 8.61
N GLU A 156 4.15 8.45 7.55
CA GLU A 156 4.75 9.67 6.97
C GLU A 156 4.20 10.95 7.64
N PHE A 157 2.89 10.99 7.97
CA PHE A 157 2.22 12.20 8.49
C PHE A 157 1.91 12.20 9.98
N LEU A 158 2.04 11.07 10.70
CA LEU A 158 1.86 11.01 12.17
C LEU A 158 3.16 10.60 12.88
N ALA A 159 3.22 10.82 14.18
CA ALA A 159 4.29 10.30 15.00
C ALA A 159 4.38 8.77 14.86
N ARG A 160 5.57 8.24 14.55
CA ARG A 160 5.82 6.82 14.24
C ARG A 160 5.16 5.78 15.18
N PRO A 161 5.06 5.96 16.51
CA PRO A 161 4.31 5.02 17.37
C PRO A 161 2.84 4.90 16.97
N LEU A 162 2.19 6.06 16.74
CA LEU A 162 0.80 6.13 16.29
C LEU A 162 0.65 5.61 14.86
N GLY A 163 1.64 5.89 13.99
CA GLY A 163 1.72 5.33 12.64
C GLY A 163 1.70 3.80 12.63
N PHE A 164 2.53 3.14 13.44
CA PHE A 164 2.55 1.66 13.53
C PHE A 164 1.28 1.08 14.18
N VAL A 165 0.73 1.75 15.21
CA VAL A 165 -0.56 1.34 15.81
C VAL A 165 -1.69 1.43 14.79
N LEU A 166 -1.74 2.50 14.01
CA LEU A 166 -2.75 2.70 12.97
C LEU A 166 -2.53 1.75 11.78
N TYR A 167 -1.29 1.51 11.35
CA TYR A 167 -0.94 0.47 10.37
C TYR A 167 -1.50 -0.89 10.80
N GLY A 168 -1.20 -1.32 12.03
CA GLY A 168 -1.65 -2.60 12.57
C GLY A 168 -3.17 -2.71 12.67
N PHE A 169 -3.83 -1.65 13.16
CA PHE A 169 -5.28 -1.52 13.21
C PHE A 169 -5.91 -1.61 11.81
N LEU A 170 -5.34 -0.93 10.81
CA LEU A 170 -5.86 -0.88 9.44
C LEU A 170 -5.71 -2.23 8.73
N VAL A 171 -4.54 -2.88 8.77
CA VAL A 171 -4.34 -4.20 8.16
C VAL A 171 -5.32 -5.23 8.76
N ALA A 172 -5.46 -5.24 10.10
CA ALA A 172 -6.41 -6.11 10.78
C ALA A 172 -7.88 -5.76 10.45
N GLY A 173 -8.19 -4.47 10.35
CA GLY A 173 -9.50 -3.94 10.00
C GLY A 173 -9.91 -4.38 8.59
N PHE A 174 -9.06 -4.16 7.59
CA PHE A 174 -9.30 -4.61 6.23
C PHE A 174 -9.42 -6.13 6.14
N TYR A 175 -8.59 -6.92 6.83
CA TYR A 175 -8.79 -8.38 6.89
C TYR A 175 -10.19 -8.74 7.45
N SER A 176 -10.64 -8.10 8.53
CA SER A 176 -11.95 -8.36 9.16
C SER A 176 -13.17 -7.84 8.36
N LEU A 177 -12.95 -6.85 7.50
CA LEU A 177 -13.94 -6.30 6.56
C LEU A 177 -14.03 -7.14 5.28
N ILE A 178 -12.89 -7.54 4.72
CA ILE A 178 -12.77 -8.30 3.48
C ILE A 178 -13.22 -9.76 3.67
N GLU A 179 -13.06 -10.37 4.86
CA GLU A 179 -13.74 -11.64 5.20
C GLU A 179 -15.29 -11.54 5.08
N GLY A 180 -15.86 -10.32 5.07
CA GLY A 180 -17.30 -10.10 4.92
C GLY A 180 -17.80 -9.69 3.53
N ARG A 181 -16.96 -9.14 2.64
CA ARG A 181 -17.44 -8.47 1.41
C ARG A 181 -16.47 -8.59 0.20
N GLN A 182 -16.66 -9.65 -0.59
CA GLN A 182 -16.67 -9.47 -2.04
C GLN A 182 -17.91 -8.62 -2.39
N SER A 183 -17.84 -7.69 -3.36
CA SER A 183 -19.00 -7.04 -4.00
C SER A 183 -18.66 -6.02 -5.08
N ARG A 184 -19.57 -5.86 -6.05
CA ARG A 184 -19.50 -4.91 -7.19
C ARG A 184 -20.68 -3.94 -7.25
N GLY A 185 -21.61 -4.03 -6.29
CA GLY A 185 -22.63 -3.01 -6.09
C GLY A 185 -23.33 -3.15 -4.76
N VAL A 186 -24.04 -2.11 -4.36
CA VAL A 186 -24.77 -2.04 -3.09
C VAL A 186 -26.25 -1.90 -3.41
N PHE A 187 -27.04 -2.93 -3.18
CA PHE A 187 -28.50 -2.92 -3.25
C PHE A 187 -29.07 -2.49 -1.89
N ARG A 188 -29.36 -1.19 -1.76
CA ARG A 188 -29.97 -0.58 -0.58
C ARG A 188 -31.48 -0.77 -0.59
N LEU A 189 -32.00 -1.55 0.35
CA LEU A 189 -33.42 -1.87 0.45
C LEU A 189 -34.24 -0.61 0.81
N LEU A 190 -35.37 -0.37 0.14
CA LEU A 190 -36.15 0.88 0.26
C LEU A 190 -37.42 0.75 1.12
N ASN A 191 -37.86 -0.47 1.45
CA ASN A 191 -39.10 -0.72 2.19
C ASN A 191 -39.08 -2.02 3.03
N GLY A 192 -40.14 -2.22 3.83
CA GLY A 192 -40.32 -3.36 4.74
C GLY A 192 -39.34 -3.39 5.93
N GLN A 193 -39.32 -4.50 6.67
CA GLN A 193 -38.60 -4.63 7.95
C GLN A 193 -37.08 -4.50 7.85
N ASN A 194 -36.53 -4.66 6.64
CA ASN A 194 -35.10 -4.50 6.36
C ASN A 194 -34.79 -3.18 5.59
N LYS A 195 -35.70 -2.19 5.60
CA LYS A 195 -35.48 -0.88 4.94
C LYS A 195 -34.15 -0.24 5.38
N GLY A 196 -33.42 0.31 4.42
CA GLY A 196 -32.09 0.89 4.59
C GLY A 196 -30.95 -0.13 4.55
N LYS A 197 -31.22 -1.44 4.62
CA LYS A 197 -30.20 -2.51 4.63
C LYS A 197 -29.54 -2.66 3.26
N GLU A 198 -28.23 -2.75 3.26
CA GLU A 198 -27.40 -2.71 2.07
C GLU A 198 -26.83 -4.10 1.74
N PHE A 199 -27.48 -4.79 0.80
CA PHE A 199 -27.05 -6.07 0.25
C PHE A 199 -25.95 -5.84 -0.78
N ILE A 200 -24.94 -6.70 -0.80
CA ILE A 200 -23.71 -6.38 -1.52
C ILE A 200 -23.38 -7.45 -2.57
N LEU A 201 -23.41 -7.01 -3.84
CA LEU A 201 -23.69 -7.86 -5.01
C LEU A 201 -22.40 -8.46 -5.54
N ASN A 202 -22.15 -9.74 -5.31
CA ASN A 202 -20.76 -10.22 -5.26
C ASN A 202 -20.43 -11.47 -6.07
N GLN A 203 -21.31 -12.48 -6.06
CA GLN A 203 -21.16 -13.67 -6.87
C GLN A 203 -21.50 -13.37 -8.34
N ARG A 204 -20.94 -14.15 -9.27
CA ARG A 204 -21.27 -14.05 -10.72
C ARG A 204 -22.75 -14.39 -11.02
N ARG A 205 -23.40 -15.11 -10.11
CA ARG A 205 -24.79 -15.57 -10.16
C ARG A 205 -25.27 -15.59 -8.71
N LEU A 206 -26.37 -14.91 -8.41
CA LEU A 206 -26.80 -14.58 -7.05
C LEU A 206 -28.32 -14.71 -6.96
N GLY A 207 -28.80 -15.69 -6.18
CA GLY A 207 -30.21 -16.03 -6.05
C GLY A 207 -30.96 -15.15 -5.05
N ILE A 208 -32.18 -14.77 -5.39
CA ILE A 208 -33.07 -13.93 -4.57
C ILE A 208 -34.39 -14.70 -4.33
N GLY A 209 -34.77 -14.90 -3.07
CA GLY A 209 -35.94 -15.70 -2.73
C GLY A 209 -36.18 -15.83 -1.23
N SER A 210 -37.23 -16.56 -0.84
CA SER A 210 -37.58 -16.83 0.57
C SER A 210 -36.96 -18.11 1.14
N TRP A 211 -36.37 -18.98 0.31
CA TRP A 211 -35.67 -20.17 0.78
C TRP A 211 -34.34 -19.80 1.44
N SER A 212 -34.01 -20.43 2.57
CA SER A 212 -32.83 -20.13 3.40
C SER A 212 -31.48 -20.36 2.71
N GLY A 213 -31.45 -21.07 1.58
CA GLY A 213 -30.28 -21.19 0.70
C GLY A 213 -30.19 -20.15 -0.43
N SER A 214 -30.93 -19.03 -0.35
CA SER A 214 -30.84 -17.91 -1.30
C SER A 214 -29.83 -16.86 -0.84
N ASP A 215 -29.01 -16.36 -1.76
CA ASP A 215 -27.94 -15.39 -1.47
C ASP A 215 -28.47 -14.02 -0.97
N ILE A 216 -29.60 -13.55 -1.52
CA ILE A 216 -30.45 -12.52 -0.89
C ILE A 216 -31.75 -13.18 -0.43
N LEU A 217 -31.76 -13.53 0.85
CA LEU A 217 -32.92 -14.05 1.57
C LEU A 217 -33.93 -12.91 1.84
N LEU A 218 -35.06 -12.92 1.12
CA LEU A 218 -36.19 -11.99 1.28
C LEU A 218 -37.22 -12.46 2.33
N GLN A 219 -36.75 -13.11 3.39
CA GLN A 219 -37.60 -13.46 4.53
C GLN A 219 -38.26 -12.18 5.07
N GLY A 220 -39.58 -12.19 5.21
CA GLY A 220 -40.37 -11.03 5.62
C GLY A 220 -41.12 -10.26 4.54
N TYR A 221 -40.93 -10.60 3.27
CA TYR A 221 -41.62 -9.95 2.17
C TYR A 221 -42.67 -10.90 1.57
N SER A 222 -43.93 -10.49 1.60
CA SER A 222 -45.04 -11.21 0.96
C SER A 222 -44.83 -11.30 -0.56
N GLY A 223 -45.37 -12.35 -1.17
CA GLY A 223 -45.23 -12.61 -2.61
C GLY A 223 -43.83 -13.10 -3.05
N THR A 224 -42.98 -13.56 -2.12
CA THR A 224 -41.64 -14.09 -2.43
C THR A 224 -41.61 -15.62 -2.38
N ALA A 225 -41.71 -16.24 -3.55
CA ALA A 225 -41.48 -17.68 -3.75
C ALA A 225 -40.06 -18.15 -3.33
N PRO A 226 -39.84 -19.45 -3.09
CA PRO A 226 -38.59 -20.00 -2.57
C PRO A 226 -37.33 -19.58 -3.34
N ARG A 227 -37.37 -19.59 -4.67
CA ARG A 227 -36.31 -19.09 -5.57
C ARG A 227 -36.89 -18.16 -6.61
N HIS A 228 -37.27 -16.94 -6.19
CA HIS A 228 -38.11 -16.02 -6.95
C HIS A 228 -37.40 -15.37 -8.16
N ALA A 229 -36.16 -14.91 -7.98
CA ALA A 229 -35.40 -14.19 -9.01
C ALA A 229 -33.89 -14.45 -8.87
N GLU A 230 -33.11 -14.02 -9.84
CA GLU A 230 -31.67 -14.28 -9.90
C GLU A 230 -30.93 -13.15 -10.61
N LEU A 231 -29.90 -12.60 -9.97
CA LEU A 231 -28.95 -11.71 -10.62
C LEU A 231 -27.86 -12.53 -11.32
N ARG A 232 -27.50 -12.14 -12.54
CA ARG A 232 -26.38 -12.71 -13.30
C ARG A 232 -25.44 -11.59 -13.77
N GLN A 233 -24.16 -11.76 -13.53
CA GLN A 233 -23.14 -10.86 -14.08
C GLN A 233 -22.65 -11.41 -15.43
N LYS A 234 -22.70 -10.59 -16.49
CA LYS A 234 -22.21 -10.92 -17.84
C LYS A 234 -21.54 -9.68 -18.43
N GLY A 235 -20.30 -9.79 -18.89
CA GLY A 235 -19.57 -8.65 -19.49
C GLY A 235 -19.16 -7.53 -18.52
N GLY A 236 -19.26 -7.76 -17.20
CA GLY A 236 -19.08 -6.72 -16.17
C GLY A 236 -20.43 -6.16 -15.70
N ASP A 237 -21.37 -6.03 -16.62
CA ASP A 237 -22.77 -5.66 -16.39
C ASP A 237 -23.56 -6.66 -15.53
N LEU A 238 -24.61 -6.16 -14.88
CA LEU A 238 -25.48 -6.89 -13.95
C LEU A 238 -26.91 -6.99 -14.49
N TYR A 239 -27.42 -8.21 -14.66
CA TYR A 239 -28.75 -8.50 -15.20
C TYR A 239 -29.64 -9.17 -14.15
N LEU A 240 -30.93 -8.86 -14.12
CA LEU A 240 -31.94 -9.55 -13.31
C LEU A 240 -32.76 -10.51 -14.18
N LYS A 241 -32.95 -11.76 -13.74
CA LYS A 241 -33.93 -12.71 -14.29
C LYS A 241 -35.02 -13.04 -13.25
N ALA A 242 -36.29 -13.10 -13.67
CA ALA A 242 -37.34 -13.75 -12.90
C ALA A 242 -37.31 -15.27 -13.11
N LEU A 243 -37.70 -16.06 -12.11
CA LEU A 243 -37.66 -17.53 -12.13
C LEU A 243 -39.02 -18.20 -11.86
N VAL A 244 -40.07 -17.41 -11.64
CA VAL A 244 -41.35 -17.85 -11.07
C VAL A 244 -42.51 -17.15 -11.83
N PRO A 245 -43.67 -17.82 -12.06
CA PRO A 245 -44.81 -17.19 -12.73
C PRO A 245 -45.43 -16.03 -11.92
N PRO A 246 -46.10 -15.04 -12.55
CA PRO A 246 -46.69 -13.89 -11.86
C PRO A 246 -47.67 -14.25 -10.73
N GLU A 247 -48.37 -15.38 -10.86
CA GLU A 247 -49.34 -15.91 -9.90
C GLU A 247 -48.69 -16.42 -8.59
N GLU A 248 -47.46 -16.97 -8.68
CA GLU A 248 -46.69 -17.43 -7.52
C GLU A 248 -45.79 -16.32 -6.92
N GLY A 249 -45.51 -15.26 -7.68
CA GLY A 249 -44.80 -14.09 -7.17
C GLY A 249 -44.44 -13.03 -8.21
N THR A 250 -44.58 -11.77 -7.85
CA THR A 250 -44.34 -10.63 -8.76
C THR A 250 -42.92 -10.08 -8.68
N THR A 251 -42.17 -10.11 -9.78
CA THR A 251 -40.96 -9.29 -9.99
C THR A 251 -41.30 -8.05 -10.82
N LYS A 252 -40.67 -6.91 -10.53
CA LYS A 252 -40.79 -5.66 -11.29
C LYS A 252 -39.47 -4.89 -11.36
N ARG A 253 -39.32 -4.04 -12.37
CA ARG A 253 -38.30 -2.98 -12.41
C ARG A 253 -38.97 -1.65 -12.74
N ASN A 254 -38.69 -0.62 -11.94
CA ASN A 254 -39.29 0.71 -12.03
C ASN A 254 -40.82 0.59 -12.23
N ASP A 255 -41.43 -0.22 -11.35
CA ASP A 255 -42.85 -0.60 -11.24
C ASP A 255 -43.51 -1.34 -12.43
N ARG A 256 -42.79 -1.60 -13.54
CA ARG A 256 -43.23 -2.49 -14.63
C ARG A 256 -42.99 -3.98 -14.29
N PRO A 257 -43.97 -4.88 -14.51
CA PRO A 257 -43.81 -6.31 -14.24
C PRO A 257 -42.76 -6.98 -15.16
N LEU A 258 -42.18 -8.07 -14.64
CA LEU A 258 -41.21 -8.93 -15.31
C LEU A 258 -41.55 -10.39 -15.00
N ASP A 259 -41.61 -11.20 -16.05
CA ASP A 259 -41.95 -12.63 -16.02
C ASP A 259 -40.83 -13.49 -16.63
N GLN A 260 -41.12 -14.75 -16.95
CA GLN A 260 -40.15 -15.70 -17.47
C GLN A 260 -39.82 -15.50 -18.97
N GLU A 261 -40.70 -14.85 -19.73
CA GLU A 261 -40.51 -14.57 -21.17
C GLU A 261 -39.82 -13.22 -21.39
N THR A 262 -40.10 -12.24 -20.53
CA THR A 262 -39.59 -10.86 -20.60
C THR A 262 -38.25 -10.63 -19.87
N SER A 263 -37.58 -11.68 -19.38
CA SER A 263 -36.31 -11.56 -18.62
C SER A 263 -35.23 -12.58 -19.05
N PRO A 264 -33.93 -12.24 -19.04
CA PRO A 264 -33.27 -11.27 -18.15
C PRO A 264 -33.03 -9.85 -18.72
N VAL A 265 -32.91 -8.86 -17.83
CA VAL A 265 -32.78 -7.42 -18.18
C VAL A 265 -31.64 -6.72 -17.42
N LEU A 266 -30.90 -5.85 -18.11
CA LEU A 266 -29.74 -5.07 -17.62
C LEU A 266 -30.11 -3.96 -16.61
N LEU A 267 -29.31 -3.81 -15.55
CA LEU A 267 -29.45 -2.83 -14.47
C LEU A 267 -28.44 -1.68 -14.55
N LYS A 268 -28.81 -0.50 -14.04
CA LYS A 268 -28.00 0.72 -13.93
C LYS A 268 -27.95 1.24 -12.49
N PHE A 269 -27.08 2.22 -12.23
CA PHE A 269 -27.08 2.95 -10.95
C PHE A 269 -28.41 3.71 -10.77
N ASP A 270 -28.87 3.82 -9.51
CA ASP A 270 -30.18 4.35 -9.11
C ASP A 270 -31.44 3.66 -9.70
N ASP A 271 -31.34 2.47 -10.32
CA ASP A 271 -32.53 1.64 -10.64
C ASP A 271 -33.28 1.17 -9.38
N VAL A 272 -34.61 1.09 -9.46
CA VAL A 272 -35.48 0.55 -8.40
C VAL A 272 -36.12 -0.77 -8.83
N LEU A 273 -35.76 -1.85 -8.16
CA LEU A 273 -36.25 -3.21 -8.44
C LEU A 273 -37.22 -3.65 -7.37
N GLN A 274 -38.38 -4.21 -7.73
CA GLN A 274 -39.31 -4.83 -6.78
C GLN A 274 -39.30 -6.35 -6.93
N ILE A 275 -39.19 -7.08 -5.82
CA ILE A 275 -39.23 -8.55 -5.79
C ILE A 275 -40.17 -8.98 -4.67
N GLY A 276 -41.32 -9.56 -5.03
CA GLY A 276 -42.48 -9.65 -4.15
C GLY A 276 -42.89 -8.25 -3.68
N SER A 277 -42.70 -7.97 -2.39
CA SER A 277 -42.93 -6.64 -1.78
C SER A 277 -41.67 -5.82 -1.49
N ALA A 278 -40.44 -6.29 -1.80
CA ALA A 278 -39.17 -5.63 -1.46
C ALA A 278 -38.63 -4.69 -2.57
N LYS A 279 -38.13 -3.47 -2.28
CA LYS A 279 -37.54 -2.48 -3.26
C LYS A 279 -36.04 -2.11 -3.02
N PHE A 280 -35.23 -1.63 -3.99
CA PHE A 280 -33.72 -1.45 -3.92
C PHE A 280 -33.08 -0.16 -4.61
N LEU A 281 -31.78 0.26 -4.35
CA LEU A 281 -30.98 1.46 -4.91
C LEU A 281 -29.39 1.47 -4.64
N PHE A 282 -28.47 2.40 -5.12
CA PHE A 282 -26.93 2.28 -5.12
C PHE A 282 -25.94 3.52 -5.48
N ARG A 283 -24.84 3.98 -4.72
CA ARG A 283 -23.79 5.10 -5.07
C ARG A 283 -22.32 5.17 -4.37
N PRO A 284 -21.24 5.98 -4.81
CA PRO A 284 -19.77 6.08 -4.29
C PRO A 284 -18.91 7.47 -4.27
N LEU A 285 -17.61 7.61 -3.74
CA LEU A 285 -16.57 8.77 -3.89
C LEU A 285 -15.03 8.68 -3.34
N ALA A 286 -14.14 9.76 -3.33
CA ALA A 286 -12.61 9.91 -3.03
C ALA A 286 -12.10 11.27 -2.30
N MET A 287 -10.86 11.90 -2.13
CA MET A 287 -9.37 11.96 -2.58
C MET A 287 -8.41 12.98 -1.72
N VAL A 288 -7.08 13.32 -2.05
CA VAL A 288 -6.13 14.54 -1.68
C VAL A 288 -4.93 14.41 -0.59
N LEU A 289 -3.72 15.10 -0.34
CA LEU A 289 -2.47 15.87 -0.89
C LEU A 289 -1.35 16.15 0.26
N VAL A 290 -0.13 16.86 0.36
CA VAL A 290 1.09 17.53 -0.34
C VAL A 290 2.22 18.04 0.74
N VAL A 291 3.40 18.80 0.76
CA VAL A 291 4.44 19.64 -0.06
C VAL A 291 5.85 20.11 0.64
N LEU A 292 6.85 20.76 -0.08
CA LEU A 292 8.02 21.79 0.09
C LEU A 292 9.40 21.83 0.94
N ALA A 293 10.54 22.23 0.26
CA ALA A 293 11.80 23.00 0.70
C ALA A 293 13.06 22.30 1.38
N THR A 294 14.38 22.72 1.45
CA THR A 294 15.45 23.70 0.87
C THR A 294 16.89 23.36 1.49
N LEU A 295 18.15 23.93 1.44
CA LEU A 295 19.19 24.85 0.74
C LEU A 295 20.59 24.71 1.53
N ALA A 296 21.85 25.28 1.41
CA ALA A 296 22.86 26.00 0.51
C ALA A 296 24.24 26.23 1.31
N MET A 297 25.50 26.65 0.94
CA MET A 297 26.48 26.65 -0.24
C MET A 297 28.06 26.65 0.18
N PRO A 298 29.08 27.56 -0.12
CA PRO A 298 30.53 27.19 -0.47
C PRO A 298 31.82 28.00 0.08
N GLN A 299 33.10 27.57 -0.22
CA GLN A 299 34.42 28.34 -0.25
C GLN A 299 35.57 27.61 -1.05
N GLU A 300 36.73 28.26 -1.36
CA GLU A 300 37.80 27.77 -2.31
C GLU A 300 39.29 27.72 -1.82
N GLY A 301 40.15 26.97 -2.54
CA GLY A 301 41.62 26.96 -2.46
C GLY A 301 42.26 26.00 -3.51
N ALA A 302 43.45 26.32 -4.06
CA ALA A 302 44.01 25.64 -5.26
C ALA A 302 44.88 24.40 -4.97
N ALA A 303 44.74 23.36 -5.81
CA ALA A 303 45.58 22.14 -5.88
C ALA A 303 45.29 21.40 -7.21
N TRP A 304 45.58 20.09 -7.34
CA TRP A 304 45.09 19.26 -8.47
C TRP A 304 43.57 19.38 -8.64
N ASN A 305 43.08 19.26 -9.88
CA ASN A 305 41.67 19.45 -10.20
C ASN A 305 40.90 18.12 -10.10
N LEU A 306 40.22 17.91 -8.97
CA LEU A 306 39.38 16.74 -8.70
C LEU A 306 37.89 17.00 -9.00
N ARG A 307 37.38 16.43 -10.09
CA ARG A 307 35.97 16.51 -10.51
C ARG A 307 35.24 15.18 -10.29
N LEU A 308 34.23 15.18 -9.42
CA LEU A 308 33.34 14.02 -9.20
C LEU A 308 32.25 13.95 -10.28
N GLY A 309 32.54 13.38 -11.46
CA GLY A 309 31.69 13.42 -12.66
C GLY A 309 30.37 12.65 -12.63
N GLN A 310 30.22 11.63 -11.77
CA GLN A 310 28.97 10.91 -11.52
C GLN A 310 29.08 10.06 -10.23
N VAL A 311 28.00 9.97 -9.45
CA VAL A 311 27.85 9.00 -8.35
C VAL A 311 26.81 7.94 -8.73
N ASN A 312 27.21 6.68 -8.90
CA ASN A 312 26.33 5.59 -9.32
C ASN A 312 25.99 4.65 -8.15
N THR A 313 24.73 4.68 -7.71
CA THR A 313 24.18 3.95 -6.56
C THR A 313 23.46 2.65 -6.92
N SER A 314 23.38 2.27 -8.21
CA SER A 314 22.63 1.09 -8.69
C SER A 314 22.97 -0.21 -7.95
N ARG A 315 24.23 -0.35 -7.52
CA ARG A 315 24.78 -1.54 -6.83
C ARG A 315 24.74 -1.43 -5.30
N LEU A 316 24.22 -0.33 -4.73
CA LEU A 316 24.18 -0.05 -3.30
C LEU A 316 23.39 -1.10 -2.52
N LEU A 317 22.16 -1.42 -2.95
CA LEU A 317 21.33 -2.41 -2.26
C LEU A 317 21.94 -3.81 -2.38
N GLY A 318 22.22 -4.27 -3.60
CA GLY A 318 22.61 -5.65 -3.88
C GLY A 318 24.05 -6.04 -3.55
N ARG A 319 25.00 -5.08 -3.56
CA ARG A 319 26.44 -5.34 -3.36
C ARG A 319 27.11 -4.46 -2.30
N GLN A 320 26.42 -3.48 -1.73
CA GLN A 320 27.02 -2.46 -0.84
C GLN A 320 28.14 -1.64 -1.50
N THR A 321 28.13 -1.53 -2.83
CA THR A 321 29.14 -0.77 -3.59
C THR A 321 28.52 0.45 -4.26
N VAL A 322 29.26 1.55 -4.25
CA VAL A 322 28.98 2.75 -5.05
C VAL A 322 30.16 2.93 -6.01
N ASP A 323 29.85 3.22 -7.27
CA ASP A 323 30.84 3.47 -8.31
C ASP A 323 30.88 4.99 -8.55
N LEU A 324 32.02 5.63 -8.27
CA LEU A 324 32.28 7.06 -8.47
C LEU A 324 33.08 7.24 -9.76
N TYR A 325 32.67 8.17 -10.62
CA TYR A 325 33.45 8.59 -11.78
C TYR A 325 34.21 9.88 -11.43
N LEU A 326 35.53 9.87 -11.60
CA LEU A 326 36.45 10.92 -11.18
C LEU A 326 37.27 11.42 -12.38
N GLY A 327 37.13 12.69 -12.71
CA GLY A 327 38.13 13.40 -13.50
C GLY A 327 39.22 13.89 -12.55
N ILE A 328 40.47 13.55 -12.84
CA ILE A 328 41.65 14.02 -12.09
C ILE A 328 42.58 14.63 -13.14
N THR A 329 42.76 15.95 -13.08
CA THR A 329 43.66 16.67 -13.98
C THR A 329 44.66 17.50 -13.19
N ASP A 330 45.76 17.86 -13.83
CA ASP A 330 46.70 18.84 -13.31
C ASP A 330 46.15 20.28 -13.39
N HIS A 331 47.02 21.25 -13.16
CA HIS A 331 46.73 22.69 -13.19
C HIS A 331 46.59 23.25 -14.60
N GLU A 332 47.09 22.56 -15.63
CA GLU A 332 46.96 22.93 -17.04
C GLU A 332 45.72 22.28 -17.70
N GLY A 333 45.02 21.42 -16.95
CA GLY A 333 43.82 20.70 -17.39
C GLY A 333 44.09 19.34 -18.04
N SER A 334 45.35 18.88 -18.05
CA SER A 334 45.71 17.59 -18.62
C SER A 334 45.34 16.45 -17.67
N PRO A 335 44.72 15.35 -18.15
CA PRO A 335 44.41 14.18 -17.32
C PRO A 335 45.68 13.57 -16.70
N LEU A 336 45.64 13.32 -15.39
CA LEU A 336 46.72 12.65 -14.68
C LEU A 336 46.56 11.13 -14.78
N GLU A 337 47.55 10.46 -15.36
CA GLU A 337 47.59 9.00 -15.53
C GLU A 337 48.28 8.30 -14.35
N GLY A 338 47.94 7.03 -14.12
CA GLY A 338 48.64 6.18 -13.16
C GLY A 338 48.41 6.48 -11.67
N VAL A 339 47.37 7.26 -11.31
CA VAL A 339 46.98 7.50 -9.91
C VAL A 339 46.67 6.15 -9.23
N ALA A 340 47.25 5.89 -8.05
CA ALA A 340 47.07 4.63 -7.35
C ALA A 340 45.79 4.60 -6.50
N LEU A 341 45.34 3.41 -6.13
CA LEU A 341 44.25 3.23 -5.16
C LEU A 341 44.63 3.73 -3.75
N GLU A 342 45.93 3.82 -3.46
CA GLU A 342 46.50 4.18 -2.16
C GLU A 342 46.55 5.71 -1.96
N ASP A 343 46.63 6.48 -3.05
CA ASP A 343 46.60 7.96 -3.05
C ASP A 343 45.19 8.51 -2.78
N LEU A 344 44.17 7.64 -2.77
CA LEU A 344 42.76 7.98 -2.72
C LEU A 344 42.13 7.64 -1.38
N ARG A 345 41.25 8.53 -0.89
CA ARG A 345 40.42 8.28 0.29
C ARG A 345 38.99 8.71 0.02
N VAL A 346 38.02 7.89 0.44
CA VAL A 346 36.59 8.24 0.37
C VAL A 346 36.04 8.24 1.79
N LEU A 347 35.43 9.36 2.19
CA LEU A 347 34.82 9.54 3.49
C LEU A 347 33.32 9.77 3.35
N GLU A 348 32.55 9.15 4.24
CA GLU A 348 31.09 9.25 4.32
C GLU A 348 30.65 9.96 5.58
N SER A 349 29.68 10.87 5.44
CA SER A 349 29.00 11.54 6.55
C SER A 349 27.47 11.47 6.42
N ALA A 350 26.77 11.30 7.55
CA ALA A 350 25.31 11.32 7.61
C ALA A 350 24.73 12.73 7.86
N ASP A 351 25.55 13.66 8.36
CA ASP A 351 25.16 15.01 8.81
C ASP A 351 25.93 16.14 8.11
N GLY A 352 26.85 15.81 7.20
CA GLY A 352 27.75 16.76 6.52
C GLY A 352 28.88 17.28 7.41
N LYS A 353 29.10 16.71 8.61
CA LYS A 353 30.07 17.21 9.60
C LYS A 353 31.01 16.10 10.08
N ASN A 354 30.43 14.98 10.49
CA ASN A 354 31.15 13.83 11.01
C ASN A 354 31.44 12.84 9.87
N PHE A 355 32.66 12.89 9.33
CA PHE A 355 33.10 12.06 8.20
C PHE A 355 33.83 10.79 8.68
N THR A 356 33.61 9.68 7.97
CA THR A 356 34.17 8.36 8.29
C THR A 356 34.74 7.71 7.04
N ALA A 357 36.02 7.33 7.09
CA ALA A 357 36.70 6.69 5.95
C ALA A 357 36.04 5.36 5.55
N ARG A 358 36.01 5.09 4.24
CA ARG A 358 35.40 3.91 3.63
C ARG A 358 36.44 3.10 2.86
N PRO A 359 36.44 1.76 2.95
CA PRO A 359 37.40 0.95 2.23
C PRO A 359 37.09 0.96 0.73
N LEU A 360 38.12 1.30 -0.06
CA LEU A 360 38.10 1.23 -1.51
C LEU A 360 38.21 -0.22 -1.98
N LEU A 361 37.77 -0.52 -3.20
CA LEU A 361 37.68 -1.89 -3.72
C LEU A 361 38.36 -2.07 -5.09
N SER A 362 38.25 -1.08 -5.97
CA SER A 362 38.96 -1.05 -7.25
C SER A 362 39.00 0.38 -7.81
N LEU A 363 40.11 0.75 -8.43
CA LEU A 363 40.23 1.93 -9.28
C LEU A 363 40.43 1.42 -10.71
N GLU A 364 39.68 1.97 -11.66
CA GLU A 364 39.75 1.62 -13.07
C GLU A 364 39.99 2.90 -13.88
N GLU A 365 41.23 3.10 -14.33
CA GLU A 365 41.63 4.21 -15.20
C GLU A 365 40.97 4.15 -16.58
N ARG A 366 40.65 5.32 -17.16
CA ARG A 366 40.00 5.47 -18.48
C ARG A 366 38.77 4.57 -18.63
N ALA A 367 37.89 4.57 -17.61
CA ALA A 367 36.76 3.63 -17.55
C ALA A 367 35.75 3.84 -18.69
N GLY A 368 35.60 5.09 -19.13
CA GLY A 368 34.73 5.45 -20.26
C GLY A 368 35.21 4.85 -21.59
N GLU A 369 36.52 4.77 -21.85
CA GLU A 369 37.05 4.10 -23.05
C GLU A 369 36.64 2.63 -23.12
N ARG A 370 36.60 1.94 -21.97
CA ARG A 370 36.32 0.50 -21.90
C ARG A 370 34.83 0.18 -21.96
N GLU A 371 34.00 0.96 -21.25
CA GLU A 371 32.57 0.69 -21.13
C GLU A 371 31.69 1.49 -22.10
N GLY A 372 32.22 2.55 -22.71
CA GLY A 372 31.50 3.53 -23.52
C GLY A 372 30.80 4.61 -22.69
N ILE A 373 30.45 5.73 -23.32
CA ILE A 373 29.63 6.78 -22.69
C ILE A 373 28.17 6.68 -23.13
N ARG A 374 27.23 6.96 -22.21
CA ARG A 374 25.81 7.14 -22.56
C ARG A 374 25.40 8.59 -22.38
N VAL A 375 25.07 9.25 -23.47
CA VAL A 375 24.72 10.67 -23.51
C VAL A 375 23.26 10.84 -23.92
N LEU A 376 22.53 11.71 -23.22
CA LEU A 376 21.31 12.31 -23.75
C LEU A 376 21.61 13.76 -24.10
N LEU A 377 21.60 14.08 -25.39
CA LEU A 377 21.65 15.46 -25.86
C LEU A 377 20.29 16.10 -25.58
N LEU A 378 20.25 17.11 -24.71
CA LEU A 378 19.07 17.89 -24.40
C LEU A 378 19.22 19.28 -25.04
N VAL A 379 18.55 19.47 -26.17
CA VAL A 379 18.71 20.64 -27.04
C VAL A 379 17.53 21.59 -26.89
N ASP A 380 17.80 22.84 -26.54
CA ASP A 380 16.81 23.91 -26.55
C ASP A 380 16.26 24.14 -27.98
N ASN A 381 14.94 24.15 -28.09
CA ASN A 381 14.17 24.42 -29.31
C ASN A 381 13.16 25.55 -29.07
N SER A 382 13.54 26.54 -28.25
CA SER A 382 12.84 27.80 -27.98
C SER A 382 12.73 28.72 -29.20
N GLY A 383 12.03 29.85 -29.04
CA GLY A 383 11.84 30.83 -30.11
C GLY A 383 13.10 31.61 -30.52
N SER A 384 14.04 31.76 -29.59
CA SER A 384 15.33 32.48 -29.70
C SER A 384 16.36 31.71 -30.55
N MET A 385 16.28 30.38 -30.56
CA MET A 385 17.17 29.51 -31.34
C MET A 385 17.06 29.67 -32.86
N TYR A 386 16.17 30.54 -33.37
CA TYR A 386 15.85 30.66 -34.79
C TYR A 386 15.82 32.10 -35.32
N PRO A 387 16.33 32.36 -36.54
CA PRO A 387 16.81 31.37 -37.51
C PRO A 387 18.31 31.03 -37.40
N ALA A 388 19.10 31.83 -36.67
CA ALA A 388 20.57 31.81 -36.79
C ALA A 388 21.28 30.72 -35.98
N ARG A 389 20.75 30.35 -34.80
CA ARG A 389 21.43 29.49 -33.83
C ARG A 389 21.32 27.98 -34.18
N MET A 390 20.10 27.49 -34.39
CA MET A 390 19.82 26.06 -34.64
C MET A 390 20.61 25.41 -35.80
N PRO A 391 20.87 26.05 -36.95
CA PRO A 391 21.68 25.45 -38.02
C PRO A 391 23.10 25.08 -37.57
N GLY A 392 23.72 25.91 -36.72
CA GLY A 392 25.02 25.64 -36.11
C GLY A 392 24.94 24.47 -35.12
N VAL A 393 23.89 24.40 -34.31
CA VAL A 393 23.63 23.28 -33.38
C VAL A 393 23.51 21.96 -34.13
N LYS A 394 22.73 21.91 -35.21
CA LYS A 394 22.60 20.70 -36.04
C LYS A 394 23.94 20.27 -36.66
N ALA A 395 24.79 21.22 -37.06
CA ALA A 395 26.13 20.92 -37.55
C ALA A 395 27.04 20.35 -36.45
N ALA A 396 27.08 20.97 -35.28
CA ALA A 396 27.87 20.53 -34.14
C ALA A 396 27.47 19.12 -33.66
N VAL A 397 26.16 18.85 -33.56
CA VAL A 397 25.66 17.52 -33.20
C VAL A 397 26.00 16.49 -34.27
N ARG A 398 25.89 16.80 -35.58
CA ARG A 398 26.30 15.88 -36.64
C ARG A 398 27.79 15.54 -36.59
N GLN A 399 28.66 16.51 -36.26
CA GLN A 399 30.08 16.24 -36.03
C GLN A 399 30.28 15.34 -34.80
N PHE A 400 29.66 15.67 -33.65
CA PHE A 400 29.75 14.86 -32.44
C PHE A 400 29.34 13.40 -32.67
N LEU A 401 28.27 13.15 -33.45
CA LEU A 401 27.82 11.80 -33.82
C LEU A 401 28.84 11.03 -34.67
N GLN A 402 29.72 11.71 -35.41
CA GLN A 402 30.79 11.09 -36.21
C GLN A 402 32.03 10.75 -35.35
N ASP A 403 32.24 11.45 -34.23
CA ASP A 403 33.37 11.22 -33.32
C ASP A 403 33.13 10.06 -32.33
N LEU A 404 31.88 9.61 -32.14
CA LEU A 404 31.49 8.50 -31.23
C LEU A 404 31.93 7.11 -31.73
N ASP A 405 32.19 6.17 -30.80
CA ASP A 405 32.41 4.74 -31.13
C ASP A 405 31.06 4.00 -31.15
N PRO A 406 30.52 3.57 -32.30
CA PRO A 406 29.21 2.89 -32.36
C PRO A 406 29.17 1.57 -31.57
N SER A 407 30.32 0.91 -31.36
CA SER A 407 30.36 -0.34 -30.62
C SER A 407 30.13 -0.15 -29.10
N ARG A 408 30.52 1.00 -28.54
CA ARG A 408 30.52 1.28 -27.08
C ARG A 408 29.65 2.45 -26.65
N ASP A 409 29.69 3.55 -27.39
CA ASP A 409 28.99 4.79 -27.05
C ASP A 409 27.51 4.69 -27.45
N ARG A 410 26.64 5.31 -26.65
CA ARG A 410 25.19 5.35 -26.90
C ARG A 410 24.72 6.80 -26.77
N VAL A 411 24.03 7.31 -27.77
CA VAL A 411 23.58 8.72 -27.81
C VAL A 411 22.08 8.79 -28.05
N GLY A 412 21.41 9.57 -27.21
CA GLY A 412 20.00 9.89 -27.31
C GLY A 412 19.82 11.37 -27.60
N LEU A 413 18.63 11.75 -28.05
CA LEU A 413 18.29 13.13 -28.37
C LEU A 413 16.91 13.46 -27.83
N ALA A 414 16.84 14.55 -27.07
CA ALA A 414 15.63 15.18 -26.60
C ALA A 414 15.67 16.68 -26.92
N THR A 415 14.51 17.26 -27.19
CA THR A 415 14.34 18.71 -27.31
C THR A 415 13.45 19.25 -26.22
N PHE A 416 13.57 20.55 -25.92
CA PHE A 416 12.65 21.23 -25.02
C PHE A 416 12.29 22.65 -25.48
N ASN A 417 11.09 23.07 -25.10
CA ASN A 417 10.60 24.46 -25.17
C ASN A 417 9.46 24.61 -24.14
N THR A 418 8.24 25.00 -24.54
CA THR A 418 7.02 24.75 -23.73
C THR A 418 6.85 23.25 -23.41
N HIS A 419 7.30 22.35 -24.26
CA HIS A 419 7.18 20.91 -24.10
C HIS A 419 8.54 20.22 -24.10
N TYR A 420 8.68 19.15 -23.32
CA TYR A 420 9.79 18.20 -23.43
C TYR A 420 9.43 17.10 -24.43
N GLN A 421 10.35 16.79 -25.35
CA GLN A 421 10.18 15.72 -26.32
C GLN A 421 11.46 14.89 -26.43
N LEU A 422 11.43 13.68 -25.85
CA LEU A 422 12.40 12.64 -26.19
C LEU A 422 12.16 12.20 -27.64
N LEU A 423 13.11 12.50 -28.54
CA LEU A 423 13.07 12.02 -29.92
C LEU A 423 13.60 10.59 -30.00
N THR A 424 14.67 10.27 -29.25
CA THR A 424 15.13 8.89 -29.05
C THR A 424 15.95 8.73 -27.78
N ALA A 425 15.76 7.60 -27.09
CA ALA A 425 16.60 7.17 -25.97
C ALA A 425 18.02 6.78 -26.46
N PRO A 426 19.04 6.71 -25.59
CA PRO A 426 20.41 6.38 -26.01
C PRO A 426 20.53 5.12 -26.84
N THR A 427 20.91 5.29 -28.11
CA THR A 427 20.88 4.25 -29.15
C THR A 427 22.24 4.01 -29.80
N GLU A 428 22.35 2.88 -30.49
CA GLU A 428 23.47 2.47 -31.35
C GLU A 428 23.36 3.07 -32.77
N SER A 429 22.14 3.41 -33.19
CA SER A 429 21.88 3.92 -34.54
C SER A 429 22.05 5.43 -34.60
N PHE A 430 23.29 5.90 -34.69
CA PHE A 430 23.60 7.33 -34.79
C PHE A 430 22.93 7.98 -36.03
N ALA A 431 22.77 7.23 -37.13
CA ALA A 431 22.01 7.65 -38.30
C ALA A 431 20.50 7.89 -38.01
N THR A 432 19.92 7.19 -37.02
CA THR A 432 18.56 7.49 -36.54
C THR A 432 18.53 8.78 -35.74
N VAL A 433 19.59 9.07 -34.96
CA VAL A 433 19.72 10.32 -34.21
C VAL A 433 19.89 11.51 -35.17
N GLU A 434 20.70 11.36 -36.22
CA GLU A 434 20.87 12.35 -37.29
C GLU A 434 19.57 12.61 -38.07
N LEU A 435 18.82 11.55 -38.42
CA LEU A 435 17.51 11.70 -39.07
C LEU A 435 16.52 12.46 -38.18
N LEU A 436 16.47 12.16 -36.88
CA LEU A 436 15.59 12.83 -35.92
C LEU A 436 16.01 14.27 -35.63
N LEU A 437 17.32 14.54 -35.55
CA LEU A 437 17.90 15.88 -35.46
C LEU A 437 17.38 16.77 -36.61
N GLU A 438 17.28 16.23 -37.83
CA GLU A 438 16.73 17.03 -38.94
C GLU A 438 15.22 17.28 -38.86
N THR A 439 14.45 16.47 -38.12
CA THR A 439 13.02 16.76 -37.87
C THR A 439 12.79 17.95 -36.93
N ILE A 440 13.83 18.40 -36.19
CA ILE A 440 13.74 19.58 -35.32
C ILE A 440 13.47 20.82 -36.18
N SER A 441 12.39 21.52 -35.87
CA SER A 441 11.90 22.71 -36.56
C SER A 441 11.44 23.77 -35.56
N ARG A 442 11.37 25.03 -36.01
CA ARG A 442 11.01 26.18 -35.17
C ARG A 442 9.65 25.95 -34.50
N PRO A 443 9.52 26.17 -33.18
CA PRO A 443 8.23 26.05 -32.49
C PRO A 443 7.21 27.07 -33.01
N LYS A 444 5.92 26.79 -32.78
CA LYS A 444 4.88 27.81 -32.93
C LYS A 444 5.03 28.90 -31.85
N PRO A 445 4.46 30.11 -32.03
CA PRO A 445 4.54 31.18 -31.03
C PRO A 445 3.98 30.82 -29.65
N ASP A 446 3.01 29.91 -29.58
CA ASP A 446 2.43 29.37 -28.33
C ASP A 446 3.29 28.26 -27.68
N GLU A 447 4.26 27.72 -28.42
CA GLU A 447 5.24 26.70 -28.00
C GLU A 447 6.62 27.30 -27.67
N ALA A 448 6.78 28.63 -27.78
CA ALA A 448 8.06 29.34 -27.74
C ALA A 448 8.56 29.72 -26.32
N PHE A 449 8.19 28.96 -25.29
CA PHE A 449 8.68 29.12 -23.91
C PHE A 449 9.87 28.18 -23.63
N THR A 450 10.45 28.21 -22.43
CA THR A 450 11.70 27.49 -22.10
C THR A 450 11.59 26.79 -20.73
N GLU A 451 10.95 25.61 -20.67
CA GLU A 451 10.77 24.79 -19.46
C GLU A 451 12.07 24.03 -19.04
N LEU A 452 13.23 24.71 -19.03
CA LEU A 452 14.57 24.15 -18.84
C LEU A 452 14.66 23.22 -17.61
N TYR A 453 14.23 23.64 -16.43
CA TYR A 453 14.37 22.84 -15.20
C TYR A 453 13.52 21.56 -15.26
N ARG A 454 12.33 21.64 -15.88
CA ARG A 454 11.46 20.47 -16.08
C ARG A 454 12.06 19.52 -17.11
N ALA A 455 12.61 20.04 -18.21
CA ALA A 455 13.29 19.29 -19.24
C ALA A 455 14.51 18.52 -18.69
N ILE A 456 15.33 19.16 -17.84
CA ILE A 456 16.45 18.51 -17.15
C ILE A 456 15.96 17.37 -16.24
N SER A 457 14.87 17.58 -15.49
CA SER A 457 14.29 16.54 -14.63
C SER A 457 13.79 15.33 -15.44
N LEU A 458 13.15 15.56 -16.59
CA LEU A 458 12.65 14.51 -17.49
C LEU A 458 13.80 13.76 -18.21
N ALA A 459 14.81 14.48 -18.69
CA ALA A 459 16.02 13.89 -19.26
C ALA A 459 16.80 13.01 -18.26
N ALA A 460 16.76 13.35 -16.97
CA ALA A 460 17.30 12.49 -15.92
C ALA A 460 16.49 11.19 -15.76
N GLU A 461 15.16 11.22 -15.94
CA GLU A 461 14.29 10.02 -15.92
C GLU A 461 14.63 9.05 -17.04
N ASP A 462 14.71 9.55 -18.27
CA ASP A 462 15.01 8.74 -19.47
C ASP A 462 16.38 8.04 -19.39
N LEU A 463 17.32 8.62 -18.65
CA LEU A 463 18.62 8.00 -18.35
C LEU A 463 18.64 7.07 -17.12
N ALA A 464 17.60 7.02 -16.28
CA ALA A 464 17.61 6.30 -15.01
C ALA A 464 17.86 4.78 -15.16
N GLY A 465 17.35 4.18 -16.24
CA GLY A 465 17.50 2.76 -16.54
C GLY A 465 18.82 2.36 -17.23
N VAL A 466 19.64 3.31 -17.67
CA VAL A 466 20.80 3.06 -18.54
C VAL A 466 22.06 2.74 -17.72
N GLU A 467 22.47 1.48 -17.58
CA GLU A 467 23.70 1.13 -16.85
C GLU A 467 24.97 1.77 -17.45
N GLY A 468 25.98 2.06 -16.61
CA GLY A 468 27.30 2.57 -17.02
C GLY A 468 27.55 4.05 -16.66
N ARG A 469 28.50 4.67 -17.37
CA ARG A 469 28.75 6.12 -17.34
C ARG A 469 27.68 6.85 -18.15
N ARG A 470 26.86 7.67 -17.49
CA ARG A 470 25.73 8.39 -18.10
C ARG A 470 25.72 9.88 -17.78
N ALA A 471 25.36 10.70 -18.77
CA ALA A 471 25.21 12.16 -18.61
C ALA A 471 24.13 12.76 -19.52
N VAL A 472 23.49 13.85 -19.06
CA VAL A 472 22.74 14.79 -19.93
C VAL A 472 23.69 15.91 -20.36
N LEU A 473 23.73 16.20 -21.66
CA LEU A 473 24.42 17.38 -22.22
C LEU A 473 23.34 18.40 -22.54
N ILE A 474 23.27 19.47 -21.75
CA ILE A 474 22.18 20.44 -21.71
C ILE A 474 22.61 21.70 -22.47
N LEU A 475 22.06 21.92 -23.65
CA LEU A 475 22.32 23.10 -24.47
C LEU A 475 21.13 24.07 -24.39
N THR A 476 21.37 25.31 -23.96
CA THR A 476 20.33 26.36 -23.82
C THR A 476 20.83 27.72 -24.32
N ASP A 477 19.94 28.57 -24.83
CA ASP A 477 20.29 29.90 -25.35
C ASP A 477 19.73 31.09 -24.54
N GLY A 478 19.20 30.79 -23.34
CA GLY A 478 18.67 31.75 -22.38
C GLY A 478 18.23 31.12 -21.05
N GLU A 479 17.50 31.91 -20.25
CA GLU A 479 16.98 31.55 -18.92
C GLU A 479 15.81 30.55 -18.96
N ASN A 480 15.60 29.84 -17.85
CA ASN A 480 14.39 29.05 -17.61
C ASN A 480 13.15 29.95 -17.57
N TYR A 481 12.30 29.85 -18.60
CA TYR A 481 11.15 30.71 -18.85
C TYR A 481 9.85 29.88 -18.93
N PRO A 482 9.26 29.42 -17.80
CA PRO A 482 8.13 28.49 -17.81
C PRO A 482 6.85 29.11 -18.36
N PHE A 483 6.07 28.30 -19.08
CA PHE A 483 4.81 28.69 -19.72
C PHE A 483 3.79 29.18 -18.69
N ALA A 484 3.56 28.39 -17.63
CA ALA A 484 2.51 28.69 -16.64
C ALA A 484 2.79 29.95 -15.81
N VAL A 485 4.06 30.37 -15.71
CA VAL A 485 4.48 31.60 -15.01
C VAL A 485 4.33 32.81 -15.91
N HIS A 486 4.87 32.75 -17.13
CA HIS A 486 4.99 33.92 -18.00
C HIS A 486 3.77 34.20 -18.86
N ARG A 487 2.98 33.17 -19.19
CA ARG A 487 1.72 33.32 -19.92
C ARG A 487 0.52 33.55 -18.98
N GLY A 488 0.58 33.05 -17.75
CA GLY A 488 -0.52 33.03 -16.79
C GLY A 488 -1.62 31.99 -17.08
N ASP A 489 -1.55 31.30 -18.22
CA ASP A 489 -2.43 30.17 -18.57
C ASP A 489 -1.86 28.84 -18.02
N PRO A 490 -2.70 27.88 -17.61
CA PRO A 490 -2.25 26.55 -17.22
C PRO A 490 -1.60 25.80 -18.40
N HIS A 491 -0.43 25.19 -18.14
CA HIS A 491 0.29 24.40 -19.13
C HIS A 491 -0.52 23.16 -19.58
N PRO A 492 -0.65 22.85 -20.89
CA PRO A 492 -1.51 21.77 -21.39
C PRO A 492 -1.31 20.38 -20.77
N LEU A 493 -0.09 20.05 -20.32
CA LEU A 493 0.24 18.75 -19.70
C LEU A 493 0.40 18.81 -18.18
N TYR A 494 0.65 19.99 -17.59
CA TYR A 494 1.14 20.13 -16.20
C TYR A 494 0.34 21.15 -15.36
N GLY A 495 -0.65 21.84 -15.94
CA GLY A 495 -1.44 22.84 -15.22
C GLY A 495 -0.59 24.01 -14.72
N MET A 496 -0.73 24.35 -13.45
CA MET A 496 0.07 25.41 -12.79
C MET A 496 1.33 24.87 -12.09
N GLU A 497 1.71 23.60 -12.33
CA GLU A 497 2.89 23.00 -11.71
C GLU A 497 4.18 23.51 -12.37
N THR A 498 5.16 23.92 -11.56
CA THR A 498 6.50 24.29 -12.00
C THR A 498 7.55 23.43 -11.28
N VAL A 499 8.70 23.21 -11.94
CA VAL A 499 9.85 22.51 -11.36
C VAL A 499 10.87 23.55 -10.91
N SER A 500 11.37 23.43 -9.68
CA SER A 500 12.46 24.30 -9.19
C SER A 500 13.85 23.78 -9.59
N ALA A 501 14.84 24.67 -9.70
CA ALA A 501 16.24 24.31 -9.93
C ALA A 501 16.74 23.25 -8.92
N GLY A 502 16.34 23.38 -7.64
CA GLY A 502 16.67 22.40 -6.60
C GLY A 502 16.07 21.01 -6.82
N GLU A 503 14.92 20.90 -7.48
CA GLU A 503 14.31 19.62 -7.85
C GLU A 503 14.97 19.03 -9.11
N ALA A 504 15.28 19.85 -10.12
CA ALA A 504 16.05 19.42 -11.30
C ALA A 504 17.45 18.90 -10.91
N ARG A 505 18.15 19.60 -10.02
CA ARG A 505 19.42 19.15 -9.42
C ARG A 505 19.27 17.80 -8.72
N ASP A 506 18.26 17.67 -7.86
CA ASP A 506 18.03 16.44 -7.10
C ASP A 506 17.53 15.28 -7.99
N ALA A 507 16.94 15.56 -9.16
CA ALA A 507 16.53 14.56 -10.15
C ALA A 507 17.74 13.77 -10.67
N LEU A 508 18.78 14.50 -11.09
CA LEU A 508 20.06 13.99 -11.56
C LEU A 508 20.80 13.23 -10.43
N LEU A 509 20.88 13.83 -9.22
CA LEU A 509 21.55 13.23 -8.06
C LEU A 509 20.95 11.87 -7.66
N ARG A 510 19.61 11.78 -7.60
CA ARG A 510 18.90 10.54 -7.21
C ARG A 510 19.07 9.45 -8.25
N ARG A 511 18.98 9.83 -9.52
CA ARG A 511 19.12 8.92 -10.66
C ARG A 511 20.59 8.65 -10.97
N GLY A 512 21.56 9.25 -10.28
CA GLY A 512 22.99 9.03 -10.50
C GLY A 512 23.38 9.31 -11.95
N VAL A 513 22.97 10.47 -12.45
CA VAL A 513 23.17 10.96 -13.83
C VAL A 513 24.05 12.20 -13.76
N GLY A 514 25.16 12.23 -14.51
CA GLY A 514 25.96 13.45 -14.63
C GLY A 514 25.24 14.50 -15.47
N ALA A 515 25.60 15.77 -15.28
CA ALA A 515 25.18 16.85 -16.18
C ALA A 515 26.40 17.50 -16.84
N PHE A 516 26.23 18.11 -18.01
CA PHE A 516 27.13 19.11 -18.55
C PHE A 516 26.26 20.23 -19.13
N GLY A 517 26.53 21.47 -18.76
CA GLY A 517 25.80 22.63 -19.25
C GLY A 517 26.54 23.29 -20.41
N ILE A 518 25.81 23.79 -21.39
CA ILE A 518 26.37 24.56 -22.50
C ILE A 518 25.50 25.80 -22.71
N ASN A 519 26.05 26.96 -22.34
CA ASN A 519 25.51 28.28 -22.60
C ASN A 519 25.75 28.61 -24.08
N PHE A 520 24.68 28.79 -24.87
CA PHE A 520 24.81 29.03 -26.31
C PHE A 520 24.67 30.51 -26.68
N ALA A 521 25.61 31.01 -27.47
CA ALA A 521 25.60 32.34 -28.07
C ALA A 521 25.32 33.48 -27.07
N GLY A 522 25.88 33.37 -25.86
CA GLY A 522 25.81 34.38 -24.79
C GLY A 522 24.56 34.34 -23.91
N GLY A 523 23.73 33.29 -23.97
CA GLY A 523 22.63 33.07 -23.03
C GLY A 523 23.02 32.18 -21.85
N THR A 524 22.61 32.56 -20.64
CA THR A 524 22.91 31.86 -19.37
C THR A 524 21.70 31.92 -18.44
N ASP A 525 21.42 30.84 -17.70
CA ASP A 525 20.40 30.83 -16.62
C ASP A 525 21.07 31.06 -15.24
N PRO A 526 20.59 32.00 -14.41
CA PRO A 526 21.22 32.33 -13.11
C PRO A 526 21.31 31.19 -12.09
N LEU A 527 20.57 30.09 -12.24
CA LEU A 527 20.60 28.93 -11.34
C LEU A 527 21.18 27.68 -12.03
N PHE A 528 21.72 27.80 -13.26
CA PHE A 528 22.24 26.65 -14.01
C PHE A 528 23.41 25.97 -13.28
N GLU A 529 24.27 26.77 -12.64
CA GLU A 529 25.36 26.29 -11.78
C GLU A 529 24.85 25.45 -10.61
N GLU A 530 23.74 25.86 -9.95
CA GLU A 530 23.13 25.09 -8.86
C GLU A 530 22.61 23.71 -9.32
N ILE A 531 22.32 23.55 -10.61
CA ILE A 531 21.84 22.30 -11.19
C ILE A 531 23.02 21.43 -11.66
N VAL A 532 23.96 22.00 -12.40
CA VAL A 532 25.02 21.26 -13.12
C VAL A 532 26.19 20.89 -12.20
N LEU A 533 26.72 21.85 -11.42
CA LEU A 533 27.96 21.65 -10.65
C LEU A 533 27.84 20.60 -9.53
N PRO A 534 26.71 20.51 -8.77
CA PRO A 534 26.52 19.44 -7.79
C PRO A 534 26.36 18.05 -8.40
N ASN A 535 26.07 17.96 -9.70
CA ASN A 535 25.92 16.72 -10.46
C ASN A 535 27.20 16.34 -11.23
N GLY A 536 28.36 16.87 -10.82
CA GLY A 536 29.66 16.51 -11.39
C GLY A 536 30.00 17.18 -12.73
N GLY A 537 29.14 18.09 -13.15
CA GLY A 537 29.25 18.77 -14.42
C GLY A 537 30.22 19.93 -14.44
N VAL A 538 30.47 20.35 -15.67
CA VAL A 538 31.09 21.62 -16.03
C VAL A 538 30.07 22.38 -16.87
N ILE A 539 30.06 23.71 -16.78
CA ILE A 539 29.35 24.57 -17.72
C ILE A 539 30.38 25.12 -18.69
N PHE A 540 30.06 25.05 -19.98
CA PHE A 540 30.85 25.59 -21.07
C PHE A 540 30.08 26.72 -21.75
N ASP A 541 30.79 27.71 -22.28
CA ASP A 541 30.22 28.70 -23.18
C ASP A 541 30.62 28.36 -24.63
N ALA A 542 29.69 28.54 -25.58
CA ALA A 542 29.97 28.41 -27.01
C ALA A 542 29.24 29.52 -27.78
N ALA A 543 29.98 30.39 -28.46
CA ALA A 543 29.42 31.52 -29.21
C ALA A 543 28.73 31.06 -30.50
N ASP A 544 29.24 30.02 -31.15
CA ASP A 544 28.69 29.48 -32.41
C ASP A 544 28.78 27.94 -32.53
N GLY A 545 28.33 27.40 -33.66
CA GLY A 545 28.30 25.96 -33.94
C GLY A 545 29.68 25.29 -34.11
N ILE A 546 30.75 26.05 -34.35
CA ILE A 546 32.12 25.54 -34.44
C ILE A 546 32.67 25.35 -33.03
N GLU A 547 32.52 26.36 -32.16
CA GLU A 547 32.89 26.26 -30.74
C GLU A 547 32.08 25.18 -30.03
N LEU A 548 30.78 25.06 -30.31
CA LEU A 548 29.93 24.00 -29.78
C LEU A 548 30.42 22.58 -30.15
N GLY A 549 30.95 22.41 -31.37
CA GLY A 549 31.59 21.15 -31.79
C GLY A 549 32.85 20.82 -30.97
N GLN A 550 33.66 21.85 -30.65
CA GLN A 550 34.85 21.70 -29.81
C GLN A 550 34.46 21.32 -28.37
N VAL A 551 33.48 22.02 -27.78
CA VAL A 551 32.91 21.73 -26.45
C VAL A 551 32.39 20.30 -26.36
N TYR A 552 31.65 19.82 -27.36
CA TYR A 552 31.20 18.42 -27.40
C TYR A 552 32.38 17.42 -27.44
N GLY A 553 33.44 17.73 -28.19
CA GLY A 553 34.67 16.94 -28.23
C GLY A 553 35.48 16.97 -26.92
N GLU A 554 35.43 18.07 -26.16
CA GLU A 554 36.02 18.18 -24.81
C GLU A 554 35.26 17.38 -23.77
N ILE A 555 33.93 17.53 -23.72
CA ILE A 555 33.06 16.75 -22.84
C ILE A 555 33.28 15.25 -23.08
N ARG A 556 33.36 14.81 -24.34
CA ARG A 556 33.64 13.40 -24.66
C ARG A 556 35.01 12.94 -24.17
N ARG A 557 36.08 13.68 -24.47
CA ARG A 557 37.45 13.34 -24.02
C ARG A 557 37.49 13.20 -22.50
N GLY A 558 36.97 14.21 -21.78
CA GLY A 558 36.89 14.20 -20.32
C GLY A 558 36.08 13.03 -19.75
N MET A 559 34.94 12.66 -20.35
CA MET A 559 34.15 11.49 -19.92
C MET A 559 34.81 10.14 -20.21
N LEU A 560 35.61 10.03 -21.27
CA LEU A 560 36.34 8.79 -21.60
C LEU A 560 37.54 8.58 -20.66
N GLN A 561 38.22 9.67 -20.30
CA GLN A 561 39.41 9.71 -19.46
C GLN A 561 39.11 9.62 -17.95
N GLU A 562 37.85 9.74 -17.53
CA GLU A 562 37.43 9.57 -16.14
C GLU A 562 37.81 8.19 -15.56
N TYR A 563 38.41 8.20 -14.37
CA TYR A 563 38.60 7.02 -13.53
C TYR A 563 37.27 6.56 -12.97
N ARG A 564 37.06 5.24 -12.83
CA ARG A 564 36.01 4.67 -11.98
C ARG A 564 36.59 4.16 -10.67
N LEU A 565 36.31 4.88 -9.58
CA LEU A 565 36.61 4.44 -8.22
C LEU A 565 35.40 3.73 -7.62
N ARG A 566 35.54 2.43 -7.31
CA ARG A 566 34.56 1.63 -6.59
C ARG A 566 34.95 1.47 -5.14
N TYR A 567 34.02 1.76 -4.23
CA TYR A 567 34.24 1.64 -2.79
C TYR A 567 33.05 1.01 -2.07
N ARG A 568 33.24 0.56 -0.82
CA ARG A 568 32.17 -0.07 -0.01
C ARG A 568 31.43 0.95 0.86
N ALA A 569 30.19 1.25 0.48
CA ALA A 569 29.36 2.22 1.17
C ALA A 569 29.08 1.86 2.64
N GLY A 570 28.85 2.86 3.48
CA GLY A 570 28.45 2.71 4.88
C GLY A 570 26.93 2.59 5.05
N THR A 571 26.51 1.81 6.05
CA THR A 571 25.09 1.59 6.42
C THR A 571 24.56 2.59 7.45
N ILE A 572 25.23 3.74 7.65
CA ILE A 572 24.84 4.77 8.63
C ILE A 572 23.44 5.34 8.26
N PRO A 573 22.48 5.47 9.22
CA PRO A 573 21.18 6.09 8.97
C PRO A 573 21.28 7.51 8.42
N SER A 574 20.69 7.75 7.24
CA SER A 574 20.66 9.05 6.56
C SER A 574 19.65 9.02 5.41
N GLN A 575 18.99 10.12 5.08
CA GLN A 575 18.22 10.22 3.83
C GLN A 575 19.16 10.53 2.65
N LYS A 576 20.06 11.50 2.84
CA LYS A 576 21.15 11.88 1.94
C LYS A 576 22.47 11.57 2.64
N ARG A 577 23.35 10.81 2.00
CA ARG A 577 24.74 10.59 2.41
C ARG A 577 25.60 11.68 1.78
N TYR A 578 26.43 12.33 2.59
CA TYR A 578 27.46 13.24 2.13
C TYR A 578 28.76 12.46 1.91
N LEU A 579 29.47 12.81 0.86
CA LEU A 579 30.76 12.26 0.47
C LEU A 579 31.81 13.35 0.46
N ARG A 580 33.02 12.98 0.89
CA ARG A 580 34.25 13.70 0.56
C ARG A 580 35.22 12.71 -0.05
N ILE A 581 35.72 13.01 -1.24
CA ILE A 581 36.81 12.29 -1.88
C ILE A 581 38.06 13.13 -1.64
N GLU A 582 39.10 12.51 -1.12
CA GLU A 582 40.41 13.10 -0.88
C GLU A 582 41.45 12.41 -1.77
N VAL A 583 42.38 13.18 -2.34
CA VAL A 583 43.51 12.71 -3.17
C VAL A 583 44.78 13.31 -2.61
N ASP A 584 45.76 12.49 -2.24
CA ASP A 584 47.04 12.95 -1.74
C ASP A 584 47.96 13.36 -2.91
N ALA A 585 47.93 14.64 -3.30
CA ALA A 585 48.79 15.19 -4.35
C ALA A 585 50.17 15.62 -3.78
N PRO A 586 51.21 15.77 -4.62
CA PRO A 586 52.56 16.15 -4.19
C PRO A 586 52.66 17.46 -3.40
N GLU A 587 51.72 18.40 -3.61
CA GLU A 587 51.67 19.69 -2.93
C GLU A 587 50.66 19.73 -1.74
N GLY A 588 49.88 18.67 -1.54
CA GLY A 588 48.90 18.55 -0.45
C GLY A 588 47.66 17.74 -0.81
N THR A 589 46.87 17.36 0.19
CA THR A 589 45.63 16.60 -0.03
C THR A 589 44.53 17.49 -0.65
N VAL A 590 44.11 17.18 -1.88
CA VAL A 590 42.95 17.78 -2.55
C VAL A 590 41.68 17.13 -2.00
N SER A 591 40.58 17.88 -1.86
CA SER A 591 39.28 17.27 -1.58
C SER A 591 38.14 17.81 -2.44
N ARG A 592 37.19 16.93 -2.80
CA ARG A 592 35.93 17.28 -3.47
C ARG A 592 34.76 16.65 -2.73
N GLU A 593 33.77 17.46 -2.40
CA GLU A 593 32.53 16.97 -1.78
C GLU A 593 31.47 16.61 -2.82
N GLY A 594 30.55 15.73 -2.41
CA GLY A 594 29.41 15.27 -3.19
C GLY A 594 28.36 14.62 -2.30
N ALA A 595 27.30 14.06 -2.89
CA ALA A 595 26.26 13.38 -2.13
C ALA A 595 25.46 12.37 -2.96
N TYR A 596 24.80 11.43 -2.27
CA TYR A 596 23.80 10.53 -2.87
C TYR A 596 22.69 10.19 -1.88
N PHE A 597 21.60 9.58 -2.35
CA PHE A 597 20.46 9.21 -1.50
C PHE A 597 20.55 7.76 -1.01
N ALA A 598 20.28 7.55 0.29
CA ALA A 598 20.52 6.28 0.99
C ALA A 598 19.45 5.95 2.05
N GLY A 599 18.28 6.59 1.95
CA GLY A 599 17.17 6.45 2.90
C GLY A 599 16.54 5.06 2.92
N THR A 600 16.00 4.67 4.08
CA THR A 600 15.30 3.37 4.25
C THR A 600 13.78 3.54 4.27
N LEU A 601 13.04 2.47 3.99
CA LEU A 601 11.57 2.43 4.08
C LEU A 601 11.04 2.80 5.49
N PHE A 602 11.82 2.54 6.54
CA PHE A 602 11.50 2.93 7.93
C PHE A 602 11.88 4.39 8.28
N GLY A 603 12.67 5.06 7.44
CA GLY A 603 13.15 6.43 7.66
C GLY A 603 14.45 6.50 8.49
N LEU A 604 14.51 7.44 9.44
CA LEU A 604 15.63 7.65 10.38
C LEU A 604 15.24 7.22 11.81
N PRO A 605 16.17 6.75 12.66
CA PRO A 605 15.89 6.53 14.08
C PRO A 605 15.43 7.83 14.76
N ARG A 606 14.57 7.72 15.78
CA ARG A 606 14.20 8.86 16.62
C ARG A 606 15.31 9.21 17.63
N GLU A 607 15.62 10.49 17.78
CA GLU A 607 16.59 11.00 18.75
C GLU A 607 16.07 10.94 20.20
N ASP A 608 14.75 11.05 20.40
CA ASP A 608 14.08 11.00 21.71
C ASP A 608 13.70 9.57 22.16
N TRP A 609 14.23 8.53 21.50
CA TRP A 609 13.84 7.15 21.77
C TRP A 609 14.46 6.58 23.05
N SER A 610 13.61 6.11 23.96
CA SER A 610 14.03 5.43 25.19
C SER A 610 14.02 3.89 25.03
N PRO A 611 15.11 3.18 25.42
CA PRO A 611 15.13 1.71 25.49
C PRO A 611 14.04 1.08 26.37
N LEU A 612 13.47 1.83 27.33
CA LEU A 612 12.35 1.36 28.16
C LEU A 612 11.11 1.03 27.32
N THR A 613 10.96 1.62 26.13
CA THR A 613 9.85 1.31 25.20
C THR A 613 9.89 -0.14 24.70
N LEU A 614 11.02 -0.84 24.78
CA LEU A 614 11.11 -2.27 24.46
C LEU A 614 10.20 -3.14 25.35
N LEU A 615 9.83 -2.65 26.56
CA LEU A 615 8.86 -3.32 27.44
C LEU A 615 7.44 -3.39 26.86
N LEU A 616 7.12 -2.60 25.83
CA LEU A 616 5.86 -2.68 25.10
C LEU A 616 5.71 -4.00 24.33
N PHE A 617 6.81 -4.64 23.91
CA PHE A 617 6.75 -5.94 23.24
C PHE A 617 6.24 -7.08 24.15
N PRO A 618 6.86 -7.38 25.32
CA PRO A 618 6.31 -8.37 26.25
C PRO A 618 4.96 -7.92 26.83
N GLY A 619 4.73 -6.61 27.01
CA GLY A 619 3.42 -6.07 27.40
C GLY A 619 2.31 -6.41 26.41
N ALA A 620 2.55 -6.25 25.11
CA ALA A 620 1.60 -6.59 24.06
C ALA A 620 1.36 -8.11 23.95
N LEU A 621 2.39 -8.94 24.15
CA LEU A 621 2.23 -10.40 24.26
C LEU A 621 1.40 -10.81 25.48
N ALA A 622 1.61 -10.16 26.63
CA ALA A 622 0.81 -10.38 27.84
C ALA A 622 -0.66 -9.97 27.63
N ALA A 623 -0.92 -8.85 26.96
CA ALA A 623 -2.26 -8.41 26.59
C ALA A 623 -2.95 -9.40 25.63
N ALA A 624 -2.25 -9.92 24.62
CA ALA A 624 -2.77 -10.96 23.73
C ALA A 624 -3.10 -12.27 24.48
N ALA A 625 -2.25 -12.68 25.42
CA ALA A 625 -2.50 -13.83 26.28
C ALA A 625 -3.69 -13.62 27.23
N LEU A 626 -3.89 -12.40 27.74
CA LEU A 626 -5.04 -12.01 28.56
C LEU A 626 -6.35 -12.06 27.75
N LEU A 627 -6.37 -11.52 26.52
CA LEU A 627 -7.50 -11.66 25.60
C LEU A 627 -7.86 -13.14 25.36
N GLY A 628 -6.85 -14.02 25.23
CA GLY A 628 -7.03 -15.47 25.12
C GLY A 628 -7.61 -16.17 26.37
N ARG A 629 -7.65 -15.50 27.53
CA ARG A 629 -8.28 -16.00 28.77
C ARG A 629 -9.70 -15.48 28.99
N LEU A 630 -10.13 -14.43 28.29
CA LEU A 630 -11.47 -13.85 28.43
C LEU A 630 -12.54 -14.78 27.82
N ARG A 631 -13.23 -15.56 28.66
CA ARG A 631 -14.41 -16.32 28.25
C ARG A 631 -15.58 -15.38 28.00
N PHE A 632 -15.91 -15.14 26.72
CA PHE A 632 -17.09 -14.38 26.27
C PHE A 632 -18.41 -15.15 26.54
N LEU A 633 -18.76 -15.28 27.82
CA LEU A 633 -19.93 -16.00 28.32
C LEU A 633 -21.24 -15.28 28.00
N ASN A 634 -22.31 -16.07 27.79
CA ASN A 634 -23.65 -15.54 27.62
C ASN A 634 -24.17 -14.96 28.96
N ARG A 635 -24.85 -13.81 28.93
CA ARG A 635 -25.16 -13.01 30.15
C ARG A 635 -26.61 -13.10 30.66
N ARG A 636 -27.50 -13.80 29.96
CA ARG A 636 -28.91 -13.98 30.39
C ARG A 636 -29.01 -14.87 31.64
N LYS A 637 -30.10 -14.70 32.41
CA LYS A 637 -30.39 -15.45 33.66
C LYS A 637 -31.82 -16.01 33.72
N SER A 638 -32.67 -15.59 32.80
CA SER A 638 -34.10 -15.88 32.70
C SER A 638 -34.38 -16.90 31.61
N PRO A 639 -35.37 -17.80 31.78
CA PRO A 639 -35.92 -18.57 30.68
C PRO A 639 -36.52 -17.61 29.66
N ASN A 640 -36.28 -17.86 28.38
CA ASN A 640 -36.67 -16.96 27.30
C ASN A 640 -37.15 -17.72 26.07
N LEU A 641 -38.03 -17.08 25.29
CA LEU A 641 -38.41 -17.53 23.96
C LEU A 641 -37.68 -16.67 22.93
N GLU A 642 -36.77 -17.27 22.17
CA GLU A 642 -36.25 -16.65 20.95
C GLU A 642 -37.28 -16.85 19.84
N ILE A 643 -38.09 -15.81 19.59
CA ILE A 643 -39.09 -15.75 18.53
C ILE A 643 -38.35 -15.63 17.20
N LEU A 644 -38.22 -16.76 16.50
CA LEU A 644 -37.70 -16.83 15.14
C LEU A 644 -38.78 -16.29 14.20
N GLY A 645 -38.71 -14.98 13.91
CA GLY A 645 -39.68 -14.28 13.08
C GLY A 645 -39.76 -14.88 11.68
N LEU A 646 -40.79 -15.70 11.42
CA LEU A 646 -41.08 -16.31 10.11
C LEU A 646 -41.13 -15.30 8.96
N ARG A 647 -41.36 -14.02 9.28
CA ARG A 647 -41.33 -12.88 8.36
C ARG A 647 -40.21 -11.86 8.67
N GLY A 648 -38.98 -12.33 8.91
CA GLY A 648 -37.75 -11.56 8.68
C GLY A 648 -37.49 -10.36 9.60
N GLY A 649 -38.24 -10.25 10.68
CA GLY A 649 -37.94 -9.35 11.79
C GLY A 649 -36.72 -9.84 12.57
N ALA A 650 -36.09 -8.93 13.32
CA ALA A 650 -35.04 -9.32 14.27
C ALA A 650 -35.60 -10.32 15.29
N THR A 651 -34.81 -11.33 15.67
CA THR A 651 -35.15 -12.30 16.72
C THR A 651 -35.56 -11.55 17.97
N ARG A 652 -36.86 -11.59 18.30
CA ARG A 652 -37.38 -11.00 19.54
C ARG A 652 -37.22 -12.04 20.63
N VAL A 653 -36.67 -11.62 21.75
CA VAL A 653 -36.45 -12.49 22.89
C VAL A 653 -37.42 -12.06 23.97
N LEU A 654 -38.39 -12.93 24.27
CA LEU A 654 -39.38 -12.69 25.31
C LEU A 654 -38.91 -13.41 26.58
N ASP A 655 -38.53 -12.64 27.60
CA ASP A 655 -38.23 -13.19 28.92
C ASP A 655 -39.52 -13.70 29.58
N LEU A 656 -39.52 -14.97 30.00
CA LEU A 656 -40.67 -15.62 30.64
C LEU A 656 -40.74 -15.27 32.12
N SER A 657 -41.15 -14.04 32.42
CA SER A 657 -41.23 -13.47 33.77
C SER A 657 -42.52 -13.78 34.53
N GLY A 658 -43.59 -14.16 33.84
CA GLY A 658 -44.88 -14.54 34.44
C GLY A 658 -45.03 -16.04 34.75
N GLN A 659 -46.11 -16.39 35.46
CA GLN A 659 -46.51 -17.80 35.69
C GLN A 659 -47.27 -18.39 34.49
N GLU A 660 -47.99 -17.56 33.74
CA GLU A 660 -48.45 -17.86 32.39
C GLU A 660 -47.78 -16.89 31.40
N THR A 661 -47.70 -17.27 30.14
CA THR A 661 -47.37 -16.39 29.02
C THR A 661 -48.25 -16.81 27.84
N VAL A 662 -49.22 -15.97 27.51
CA VAL A 662 -50.29 -16.22 26.54
C VAL A 662 -49.88 -15.76 25.16
N ILE A 663 -50.11 -16.62 24.16
CA ILE A 663 -49.76 -16.41 22.76
C ILE A 663 -51.05 -16.56 21.94
N GLY A 664 -51.41 -15.52 21.18
CA GLY A 664 -52.67 -15.52 20.44
C GLY A 664 -52.95 -14.21 19.71
N ALA A 665 -54.09 -14.15 19.03
CA ALA A 665 -54.44 -13.04 18.14
C ALA A 665 -54.97 -11.79 18.87
N SER A 666 -55.44 -11.92 20.11
CA SER A 666 -56.09 -10.84 20.86
C SER A 666 -55.10 -9.93 21.59
N ALA A 667 -55.54 -8.70 21.85
CA ALA A 667 -54.75 -7.63 22.47
C ALA A 667 -54.48 -7.82 23.98
N ASP A 668 -55.06 -8.85 24.60
CA ASP A 668 -54.79 -9.28 25.98
C ASP A 668 -53.73 -10.39 26.09
N ALA A 669 -53.22 -10.92 24.97
CA ALA A 669 -52.17 -11.93 24.97
C ALA A 669 -50.76 -11.32 25.07
N ASP A 670 -49.93 -11.82 26.01
CA ASP A 670 -48.54 -11.38 26.26
C ASP A 670 -47.68 -11.39 24.98
N LEU A 671 -47.94 -12.34 24.08
CA LEU A 671 -47.41 -12.38 22.72
C LEU A 671 -48.56 -12.28 21.71
N THR A 672 -49.05 -11.05 21.50
CA THR A 672 -50.05 -10.72 20.49
C THR A 672 -49.56 -11.01 19.07
N MET A 673 -50.38 -11.69 18.27
CA MET A 673 -50.03 -12.23 16.95
C MET A 673 -51.16 -12.06 15.91
N THR A 674 -51.59 -10.82 15.73
CA THR A 674 -52.67 -10.35 14.82
C THR A 674 -52.46 -10.57 13.31
N SER A 675 -51.56 -11.47 12.87
CA SER A 675 -51.17 -11.62 11.45
C SER A 675 -51.33 -13.03 10.86
N SER A 676 -51.99 -13.94 11.59
CA SER A 676 -52.34 -15.30 11.15
C SER A 676 -53.86 -15.53 11.29
N PRO A 677 -54.60 -15.84 10.22
CA PRO A 677 -56.06 -16.04 10.29
C PRO A 677 -56.45 -17.28 11.09
N ASP A 678 -55.58 -18.29 11.18
CA ASP A 678 -55.80 -19.53 11.94
C ASP A 678 -55.48 -19.39 13.44
N MET A 679 -55.02 -18.21 13.90
CA MET A 679 -54.66 -17.99 15.29
C MET A 679 -55.85 -17.46 16.10
N ARG A 680 -56.15 -18.16 17.22
CA ARG A 680 -57.20 -17.78 18.17
C ARG A 680 -56.71 -16.72 19.15
N ASP A 681 -57.65 -16.01 19.79
CA ASP A 681 -57.42 -14.97 20.80
C ASP A 681 -56.44 -15.41 21.89
N ARG A 682 -56.67 -16.60 22.47
CA ARG A 682 -55.68 -17.38 23.22
C ARG A 682 -55.45 -18.69 22.46
N HIS A 683 -54.30 -18.85 21.82
CA HIS A 683 -53.99 -20.01 20.96
C HIS A 683 -53.05 -21.01 21.65
N ALA A 684 -52.01 -20.54 22.32
CA ALA A 684 -51.15 -21.35 23.19
C ALA A 684 -50.76 -20.55 24.44
N THR A 685 -50.61 -21.22 25.58
CA THR A 685 -50.09 -20.64 26.82
C THR A 685 -48.89 -21.45 27.27
N ILE A 686 -47.78 -20.78 27.59
CA ILE A 686 -46.67 -21.42 28.31
C ILE A 686 -46.90 -21.17 29.80
N VAL A 687 -47.17 -22.26 30.52
CA VAL A 687 -47.38 -22.27 31.96
C VAL A 687 -46.08 -22.68 32.64
N ARG A 688 -45.64 -21.92 33.63
CA ARG A 688 -44.37 -22.10 34.33
C ARG A 688 -44.62 -22.44 35.80
N ASP A 689 -44.26 -23.66 36.20
CA ASP A 689 -44.25 -24.06 37.61
C ASP A 689 -42.98 -23.52 38.27
N GLU A 690 -43.11 -22.41 38.99
CA GLU A 690 -41.98 -21.77 39.67
C GLU A 690 -41.38 -22.60 40.81
N LYS A 691 -42.13 -23.57 41.37
CA LYS A 691 -41.66 -24.45 42.44
C LYS A 691 -40.88 -25.65 41.89
N ARG A 692 -41.18 -26.08 40.66
CA ARG A 692 -40.48 -27.19 39.97
C ARG A 692 -39.46 -26.72 38.93
N GLY A 693 -39.50 -25.46 38.52
CA GLY A 693 -38.66 -24.89 37.47
C GLY A 693 -39.13 -25.18 36.04
N ILE A 694 -40.17 -26.01 35.88
CA ILE A 694 -40.62 -26.58 34.61
C ILE A 694 -41.52 -25.60 33.84
N SER A 695 -41.20 -25.37 32.57
CA SER A 695 -42.09 -24.73 31.58
C SER A 695 -42.84 -25.77 30.78
N THR A 696 -44.15 -25.58 30.60
CA THR A 696 -45.03 -26.46 29.82
C THR A 696 -45.82 -25.63 28.82
N VAL A 697 -45.74 -25.94 27.52
CA VAL A 697 -46.67 -25.38 26.54
C VAL A 697 -48.00 -26.14 26.59
N VAL A 698 -49.09 -25.41 26.55
CA VAL A 698 -50.48 -25.92 26.52
C VAL A 698 -51.23 -25.18 25.40
N SER A 699 -52.01 -25.89 24.59
CA SER A 699 -52.86 -25.30 23.54
C SER A 699 -54.22 -25.99 23.48
N ALA A 700 -55.24 -25.23 23.08
CA ALA A 700 -56.58 -25.73 22.77
C ALA A 700 -56.70 -26.35 21.37
N GLN A 701 -55.60 -26.40 20.60
CA GLN A 701 -55.50 -27.03 19.28
C GLN A 701 -54.18 -27.81 19.19
N GLU A 702 -54.01 -28.65 18.17
CA GLU A 702 -52.72 -29.30 17.94
C GLU A 702 -51.67 -28.28 17.47
N ILE A 703 -50.57 -28.20 18.23
CA ILE A 703 -49.36 -27.46 17.87
C ILE A 703 -48.22 -28.45 17.62
N LEU A 704 -47.15 -28.00 16.97
CA LEU A 704 -45.96 -28.83 16.77
C LEU A 704 -44.85 -28.40 17.73
N VAL A 705 -44.26 -29.36 18.43
CA VAL A 705 -42.98 -29.16 19.16
C VAL A 705 -41.99 -30.20 18.66
N ASN A 706 -40.83 -29.75 18.17
CA ASN A 706 -39.84 -30.59 17.47
C ASN A 706 -40.47 -31.48 16.37
N ASN A 707 -41.36 -30.90 15.57
CA ASN A 707 -42.16 -31.56 14.52
C ASN A 707 -43.13 -32.66 15.01
N GLN A 708 -43.35 -32.81 16.33
CA GLN A 708 -44.35 -33.74 16.88
C GLN A 708 -45.62 -33.01 17.29
N ARG A 709 -46.79 -33.51 16.86
CA ARG A 709 -48.11 -32.96 17.21
C ARG A 709 -48.41 -33.16 18.69
N THR A 710 -48.88 -32.12 19.36
CA THR A 710 -49.27 -32.16 20.77
C THR A 710 -50.22 -30.99 21.13
N THR A 711 -51.04 -31.18 22.15
CA THR A 711 -51.80 -30.11 22.83
C THR A 711 -51.15 -29.71 24.16
N ARG A 712 -50.20 -30.50 24.69
CA ARG A 712 -49.50 -30.23 25.96
C ARG A 712 -48.12 -30.92 25.99
N ARG A 713 -47.05 -30.16 26.25
CA ARG A 713 -45.68 -30.72 26.36
C ARG A 713 -44.80 -29.91 27.32
N VAL A 714 -43.99 -30.61 28.10
CA VAL A 714 -42.89 -30.01 28.88
C VAL A 714 -41.77 -29.57 27.93
N LEU A 715 -41.25 -28.37 28.10
CA LEU A 715 -40.26 -27.78 27.20
C LEU A 715 -38.83 -28.00 27.73
N GLU A 716 -37.95 -28.50 26.86
CA GLU A 716 -36.50 -28.62 27.12
C GLU A 716 -35.71 -27.52 26.38
N PRO A 717 -34.57 -27.02 26.89
CA PRO A 717 -33.77 -25.99 26.23
C PRO A 717 -33.31 -26.41 24.83
N GLY A 718 -33.74 -25.67 23.81
CA GLY A 718 -33.58 -25.99 22.40
C GLY A 718 -34.88 -26.43 21.71
N ASP A 719 -35.96 -26.69 22.45
CA ASP A 719 -37.27 -27.07 21.89
C ASP A 719 -37.81 -26.00 20.94
N VAL A 720 -38.24 -26.45 19.76
CA VAL A 720 -38.78 -25.62 18.68
C VAL A 720 -40.30 -25.81 18.62
N ILE A 721 -41.03 -24.82 19.12
CA ILE A 721 -42.50 -24.74 19.06
C ILE A 721 -42.89 -24.03 17.76
N GLN A 722 -43.82 -24.61 17.01
CA GLN A 722 -44.39 -24.01 15.79
C GLN A 722 -45.89 -23.75 16.01
N LEU A 723 -46.28 -22.50 15.81
CA LEU A 723 -47.65 -21.98 15.90
C LEU A 723 -48.00 -21.30 14.56
N PRO A 724 -49.28 -21.05 14.24
CA PRO A 724 -49.67 -20.31 13.03
C PRO A 724 -48.97 -18.94 12.94
N GLY A 725 -47.94 -18.84 12.08
CA GLY A 725 -47.13 -17.63 11.89
C GLY A 725 -46.00 -17.38 12.90
N ALA A 726 -45.75 -18.26 13.87
CA ALA A 726 -44.57 -18.19 14.75
C ALA A 726 -43.76 -19.50 14.78
N THR A 727 -42.45 -19.35 14.86
CA THR A 727 -41.54 -20.38 15.37
C THR A 727 -40.84 -19.82 16.59
N LEU A 728 -40.89 -20.53 17.70
CA LEU A 728 -40.36 -20.13 19.00
C LEU A 728 -39.31 -21.17 19.40
N VAL A 729 -38.13 -20.73 19.82
CA VAL A 729 -37.14 -21.60 20.47
C VAL A 729 -37.12 -21.30 21.96
N PHE A 730 -37.32 -22.31 22.79
CA PHE A 730 -37.20 -22.18 24.25
C PHE A 730 -35.73 -22.29 24.69
N ASP A 731 -35.25 -21.36 25.50
CA ASP A 731 -33.91 -21.35 26.09
C ASP A 731 -34.01 -21.09 27.60
N ASP A 732 -33.51 -22.00 28.43
CA ASP A 732 -33.32 -21.77 29.86
C ASP A 732 -31.82 -21.80 30.23
N PRO A 733 -31.18 -20.63 30.43
CA PRO A 733 -29.79 -20.51 30.87
C PRO A 733 -29.47 -21.17 32.22
N ARG A 734 -30.48 -21.66 32.96
CA ARG A 734 -30.33 -22.25 34.29
C ARG A 734 -30.07 -23.75 34.23
N GLU A 735 -30.71 -24.50 33.32
CA GLU A 735 -30.48 -25.95 33.17
C GLU A 735 -29.09 -26.25 32.59
N GLY A 736 -28.55 -25.35 31.77
CA GLY A 736 -27.14 -25.40 31.30
C GLY A 736 -26.07 -25.30 32.41
N ARG A 737 -26.45 -25.25 33.69
CA ARG A 737 -25.57 -25.40 34.86
C ARG A 737 -25.69 -26.76 35.56
N GLY A 738 -26.52 -27.67 35.03
CA GLY A 738 -27.06 -28.82 35.75
C GLY A 738 -26.19 -30.08 35.89
N ASP A 739 -25.06 -30.23 35.17
CA ASP A 739 -24.35 -31.53 35.10
C ASP A 739 -22.83 -31.51 35.39
N GLU A 740 -22.21 -30.35 35.68
CA GLU A 740 -20.82 -30.31 36.23
C GLU A 740 -20.78 -30.51 37.77
N GLY A 741 -21.92 -30.75 38.43
CA GLY A 741 -22.05 -30.72 39.90
C GLY A 741 -22.48 -32.02 40.60
N LYS A 742 -22.83 -33.10 39.90
CA LYS A 742 -23.43 -34.31 40.51
C LYS A 742 -22.92 -35.67 40.00
N LYS A 743 -21.61 -35.82 39.83
CA LYS A 743 -20.95 -37.16 39.74
C LYS A 743 -19.83 -37.26 40.79
N GLY A 744 -20.23 -37.60 42.01
CA GLY A 744 -19.35 -37.69 43.18
C GLY A 744 -19.93 -38.51 44.34
N GLY A 745 -20.84 -39.45 44.06
CA GLY A 745 -21.37 -40.39 45.05
C GLY A 745 -20.34 -41.48 45.36
N GLY A 746 -19.40 -41.19 46.28
CA GLY A 746 -18.53 -42.20 46.87
C GLY A 746 -19.33 -43.14 47.79
N PRO A 747 -18.93 -44.43 47.92
CA PRO A 747 -19.68 -45.39 48.73
C PRO A 747 -19.59 -45.08 50.24
N GLU A 748 -20.68 -45.39 50.93
CA GLU A 748 -20.86 -45.24 52.37
C GLU A 748 -19.93 -46.19 53.15
N ALA A 749 -19.21 -45.67 54.15
CA ALA A 749 -18.23 -46.42 54.93
C ALA A 749 -18.68 -46.61 56.39
N ALA A 750 -18.52 -47.83 56.90
CA ALA A 750 -19.05 -48.32 58.17
C ALA A 750 -18.53 -47.57 59.43
N PRO A 751 -19.29 -47.57 60.55
CA PRO A 751 -18.95 -46.79 61.74
C PRO A 751 -17.73 -47.31 62.51
N LYS A 752 -16.98 -46.38 63.13
CA LYS A 752 -15.84 -46.71 64.02
C LYS A 752 -16.30 -47.42 65.30
N LYS A 753 -15.63 -48.52 65.66
CA LYS A 753 -15.56 -49.00 67.05
C LYS A 753 -14.55 -48.15 67.85
N PRO A 754 -14.75 -47.95 69.17
CA PRO A 754 -13.77 -47.34 70.05
C PRO A 754 -12.86 -48.38 70.73
N SER A 755 -11.59 -48.03 70.90
CA SER A 755 -10.62 -48.63 71.82
C SER A 755 -9.46 -47.64 72.00
N THR A 756 -9.32 -47.05 73.20
CA THR A 756 -8.20 -47.28 74.13
C THR A 756 -6.85 -46.82 73.57
#